data_AF-A0A452QQZ4-F1
#
_entry.id   AF-A0A452QQZ4-F1
#
_cell.length_a   1.000
_cell.length_b   1.000
_cell.length_c   1.000
_cell.angle_alpha   90.00
_cell.angle_beta   90.00
_cell.angle_gamma   90.00
#
_symmetry.space_group_name_H-M   'P 1'
#
loop_
_entity.id
_entity.type
_entity.pdbx_description
1 polymer ?
#
loop_
_entity_poly.entity_id
_entity_poly.type
_entity_poly.pdbx_seq_one_letter_code
_entity_poly.pdbx_strand_id
1 'polypeptide(L)'
;MEQEMTRLHRRVSEVEAVLSQKEVELKASETQRSLLEQDLATYITECSSLKRSLEQARMEVSQEDDKALQLLHDIREQSRKLQEIKEQEYQAQVEEMRLMMNQLEEDLVSARRRSDLYESELRESRLAAEEFKRKATECQHKLMKVINAEQQLKIQELQEKLEKAVKASTEATELLQNIRQAKERAERELEKLQNREDSSEGIKKKLVEAEERRHSLENKVKRLETMERRENRLKDDIQTKSQQIQQMADKILELEEKHREAQVSAQHLEVHLKQKEQHYEEKIKVLDNQIKKDLADKETLENLMQRHEEEAHEKGKILSEQKAMINAMDSKIRSLEQRIVELSEANKLAANSSLFTQRNMKAQEEMISELRQQKFYLETQAGKLEAQNRKLEEQLEKISHQDHSDKNRLLELETRLREVSLEHEEQKLELKRQLTELQLSLQERESQLTALQAARAALESQLRQAKTELEETTAEAEEEIQALTAHRDEIQRKFDALRNSCTVITDLEEQLNQLTEDNAELNNQNFYLSKQLDEASGASDEIVQLRSEVDHLRREITEREMQLTSQKQTMEALKTTCTMLEEQVMDLEALNDELLEKERQWEAWRSVLGDEKSQFECRVRELQRMLDTEKQSRWDFLRPSQPHSYHLPLKLTFLGHPELLKRDKLCLEMPLTKDLLNDLEKKHAMLEMNARSLQQKLETERELKQRLLEEVSVKQERNRASWNSEGENLLRLGGQIQIRRSNFAVRIFKEDLLGYLSRSPTPDRLLFPKRKISSPSKFEMFFSGRFIFPKRASRSPHGLNNMEYGGISPAPFCEPLPISLGSLGTFIAPLTPTDLLHRHQPFHKGFCFVF
;
A
#
# COMPACT_ATOMS: atom_id res chain seq x y z
N MET A 1 154.18 -83.08 77.80
CA MET A 1 154.04 -82.73 76.37
C MET A 1 153.03 -83.62 75.64
N GLU A 2 153.29 -84.89 75.31
CA GLU A 2 152.37 -85.68 74.45
C GLU A 2 150.93 -85.80 74.97
N GLN A 3 150.74 -86.12 76.25
CA GLN A 3 149.40 -86.16 76.86
C GLN A 3 148.68 -84.81 76.79
N GLU A 4 149.41 -83.70 76.93
CA GLU A 4 148.87 -82.34 76.79
C GLU A 4 148.56 -82.02 75.33
N MET A 5 149.38 -82.46 74.38
CA MET A 5 149.10 -82.33 72.94
C MET A 5 147.83 -83.10 72.56
N THR A 6 147.61 -84.33 73.07
CA THR A 6 146.34 -85.05 72.83
C THR A 6 145.14 -84.40 73.54
N ARG A 7 145.34 -83.78 74.71
CA ARG A 7 144.30 -83.01 75.42
C ARG A 7 143.96 -81.70 74.69
N LEU A 8 144.95 -81.06 74.07
CA LEU A 8 144.76 -79.90 73.22
C LEU A 8 144.06 -80.27 71.91
N HIS A 9 144.47 -81.36 71.24
CA HIS A 9 143.78 -81.84 70.03
C HIS A 9 142.31 -82.20 70.31
N ARG A 10 142.00 -82.88 71.43
CA ARG A 10 140.60 -83.10 71.84
C ARG A 10 139.85 -81.79 72.03
N ARG A 11 140.40 -80.82 72.77
CA ARG A 11 139.76 -79.52 72.97
C ARG A 11 139.61 -78.71 71.68
N VAL A 12 140.55 -78.84 70.74
CA VAL A 12 140.45 -78.23 69.41
C VAL A 12 139.30 -78.87 68.64
N SER A 13 139.24 -80.20 68.53
CA SER A 13 138.14 -80.86 67.79
C SER A 13 136.78 -80.80 68.49
N GLU A 14 136.73 -80.66 69.82
CA GLU A 14 135.53 -80.30 70.57
C GLU A 14 135.05 -78.88 70.20
N VAL A 15 135.98 -77.92 70.07
CA VAL A 15 135.68 -76.54 69.63
C VAL A 15 135.32 -76.49 68.14
N GLU A 16 135.99 -77.25 67.27
CA GLU A 16 135.67 -77.35 65.84
C GLU A 16 134.27 -77.95 65.63
N ALA A 17 133.89 -78.99 66.39
CA ALA A 17 132.55 -79.56 66.38
C ALA A 17 131.48 -78.55 66.87
N VAL A 18 131.75 -77.82 67.96
CA VAL A 18 130.86 -76.76 68.45
C VAL A 18 130.75 -75.60 67.46
N LEU A 19 131.85 -75.18 66.81
CA LEU A 19 131.83 -74.15 65.77
C LEU A 19 131.04 -74.62 64.54
N SER A 20 131.23 -75.86 64.09
CA SER A 20 130.46 -76.45 63.00
C SER A 20 128.96 -76.52 63.32
N GLN A 21 128.59 -76.93 64.53
CA GLN A 21 127.20 -76.87 64.99
C GLN A 21 126.67 -75.43 65.02
N LYS A 22 127.46 -74.46 65.50
CA LYS A 22 127.06 -73.05 65.55
C LYS A 22 126.96 -72.40 64.17
N GLU A 23 127.74 -72.83 63.18
CA GLU A 23 127.52 -72.44 61.79
C GLU A 23 126.19 -72.98 61.25
N VAL A 24 125.80 -74.23 61.56
CA VAL A 24 124.52 -74.79 61.13
C VAL A 24 123.34 -74.08 61.80
N GLU A 25 123.44 -73.81 63.11
CA GLU A 25 122.44 -73.02 63.84
C GLU A 25 122.35 -71.57 63.34
N LEU A 26 123.48 -70.94 62.99
CA LEU A 26 123.52 -69.60 62.39
C LEU A 26 122.85 -69.61 61.01
N LYS A 27 123.24 -70.52 60.11
CA LYS A 27 122.64 -70.66 58.77
C LYS A 27 121.14 -70.93 58.86
N ALA A 28 120.68 -71.77 59.79
CA ALA A 28 119.26 -71.97 60.07
C ALA A 28 118.57 -70.66 60.51
N SER A 29 119.17 -69.93 61.45
CA SER A 29 118.66 -68.64 61.94
C SER A 29 118.61 -67.57 60.83
N GLU A 30 119.60 -67.54 59.93
CA GLU A 30 119.64 -66.65 58.76
C GLU A 30 118.55 -67.01 57.73
N THR A 31 118.30 -68.29 57.47
CA THR A 31 117.16 -68.70 56.62
C THR A 31 115.82 -68.36 57.25
N GLN A 32 115.66 -68.52 58.57
CA GLN A 32 114.46 -68.08 59.29
C GLN A 32 114.27 -66.55 59.22
N ARG A 33 115.34 -65.77 59.38
CA ARG A 33 115.28 -64.31 59.20
C ARG A 33 114.88 -63.94 57.77
N SER A 34 115.47 -64.56 56.76
CA SER A 34 115.15 -64.31 55.35
C SER A 34 113.70 -64.66 55.00
N LEU A 35 113.14 -65.73 55.59
CA LEU A 35 111.72 -66.07 55.43
C LEU A 35 110.82 -65.02 56.11
N LEU A 36 111.13 -64.62 57.34
CA LEU A 36 110.36 -63.56 58.04
C LEU A 36 110.44 -62.19 57.35
N GLU A 37 111.59 -61.86 56.74
CA GLU A 37 111.78 -60.66 55.91
C GLU A 37 110.92 -60.74 54.62
N GLN A 38 110.82 -61.91 54.00
CA GLN A 38 109.97 -62.17 52.82
C GLN A 38 108.47 -62.15 53.17
N ASP A 39 108.07 -62.77 54.28
CA ASP A 39 106.70 -62.78 54.78
C ASP A 39 106.25 -61.36 55.11
N LEU A 40 107.08 -60.58 55.81
CA LEU A 40 106.81 -59.19 56.14
C LEU A 40 106.67 -58.32 54.88
N ALA A 41 107.54 -58.50 53.88
CA ALA A 41 107.40 -57.81 52.59
C ALA A 41 106.09 -58.18 51.89
N THR A 42 105.70 -59.46 51.92
CA THR A 42 104.44 -59.97 51.37
C THR A 42 103.25 -59.30 52.06
N TYR A 43 103.16 -59.36 53.39
CA TYR A 43 102.11 -58.70 54.18
C TYR A 43 102.04 -57.18 53.93
N ILE A 44 103.17 -56.50 53.74
CA ILE A 44 103.18 -55.06 53.40
C ILE A 44 102.55 -54.83 52.02
N THR A 45 102.86 -55.66 51.02
CA THR A 45 102.24 -55.55 49.69
C THR A 45 100.75 -55.89 49.69
N GLU A 46 100.32 -56.88 50.46
CA GLU A 46 98.91 -57.25 50.66
C GLU A 46 98.13 -56.16 51.39
N CYS A 47 98.64 -55.64 52.51
CA CYS A 47 98.04 -54.49 53.19
C CYS A 47 97.93 -53.27 52.24
N SER A 48 98.91 -53.07 51.37
CA SER A 48 98.94 -51.99 50.39
C SER A 48 97.99 -52.22 49.19
N SER A 49 97.61 -53.46 48.87
CA SER A 49 96.61 -53.77 47.84
C SER A 49 95.20 -53.71 48.41
N LEU A 50 94.98 -54.29 49.59
CA LEU A 50 93.73 -54.21 50.35
C LEU A 50 93.35 -52.76 50.66
N LYS A 51 94.31 -51.92 51.07
CA LYS A 51 94.07 -50.48 51.28
C LYS A 51 93.57 -49.79 50.01
N ARG A 52 94.22 -50.00 48.86
CA ARG A 52 93.80 -49.43 47.58
C ARG A 52 92.43 -49.95 47.12
N SER A 53 92.15 -51.23 47.33
CA SER A 53 90.83 -51.82 47.05
C SER A 53 89.73 -51.23 47.93
N LEU A 54 90.00 -50.98 49.21
CA LEU A 54 89.07 -50.31 50.12
C LEU A 54 88.86 -48.83 49.76
N GLU A 55 89.92 -48.13 49.33
CA GLU A 55 89.84 -46.73 48.88
C GLU A 55 89.09 -46.62 47.53
N GLN A 56 89.26 -47.58 46.62
CA GLN A 56 88.45 -47.71 45.40
C GLN A 56 86.97 -47.96 45.73
N ALA A 57 86.65 -48.96 46.55
CA ALA A 57 85.27 -49.29 46.93
C ALA A 57 84.55 -48.11 47.62
N ARG A 58 85.28 -47.28 48.39
CA ARG A 58 84.75 -46.04 48.98
C ARG A 58 84.43 -44.97 47.93
N MET A 59 85.26 -44.82 46.90
CA MET A 59 84.97 -43.90 45.79
C MET A 59 83.79 -44.39 44.95
N GLU A 60 83.67 -45.70 44.72
CA GLU A 60 82.54 -46.30 44.01
C GLU A 60 81.23 -46.08 44.77
N VAL A 61 81.19 -46.36 46.09
CA VAL A 61 80.02 -46.05 46.94
C VAL A 61 79.66 -44.57 46.89
N SER A 62 80.63 -43.66 47.03
CA SER A 62 80.36 -42.20 46.94
C SER A 62 79.77 -41.79 45.58
N GLN A 63 80.18 -42.43 44.49
CA GLN A 63 79.64 -42.16 43.15
C GLN A 63 78.23 -42.71 42.97
N GLU A 64 77.88 -43.85 43.58
CA GLU A 64 76.50 -44.35 43.59
C GLU A 64 75.59 -43.52 44.50
N ASP A 65 76.10 -43.02 45.64
CA ASP A 65 75.38 -42.07 46.51
C ASP A 65 75.08 -40.75 45.76
N ASP A 66 76.05 -40.17 45.05
CA ASP A 66 75.84 -38.98 44.22
C ASP A 66 74.79 -39.22 43.10
N LYS A 67 74.83 -40.38 42.43
CA LYS A 67 73.82 -40.76 41.43
C LYS A 67 72.43 -40.94 42.05
N ALA A 68 72.34 -41.56 43.23
CA ALA A 68 71.09 -41.72 43.95
C ALA A 68 70.49 -40.36 44.37
N LEU A 69 71.33 -39.41 44.80
CA LEU A 69 70.91 -38.04 45.10
C LEU A 69 70.42 -37.30 43.84
N GLN A 70 71.07 -37.48 42.69
CA GLN A 70 70.60 -36.91 41.42
C GLN A 70 69.25 -37.50 41.01
N LEU A 71 69.09 -38.83 41.04
CA LEU A 71 67.81 -39.50 40.72
C LEU A 71 66.69 -39.04 41.66
N LEU A 72 66.97 -38.83 42.95
CA LEU A 72 66.01 -38.25 43.89
C LEU A 72 65.68 -36.77 43.60
N HIS A 73 66.60 -36.01 43.00
CA HIS A 73 66.30 -34.66 42.51
C HIS A 73 65.37 -34.71 41.28
N ASP A 74 65.71 -35.55 40.30
CA ASP A 74 64.96 -35.72 39.05
C ASP A 74 63.53 -36.18 39.33
N ILE A 75 63.34 -37.16 40.23
CA ILE A 75 62.02 -37.63 40.68
C ILE A 75 61.21 -36.49 41.34
N ARG A 76 61.86 -35.62 42.14
CA ARG A 76 61.21 -34.46 42.78
C ARG A 76 60.88 -33.34 41.79
N GLU A 77 61.60 -33.23 40.68
CA GLU A 77 61.27 -32.29 39.60
C GLU A 77 60.14 -32.84 38.72
N GLN A 78 60.19 -34.12 38.33
CA GLN A 78 59.12 -34.79 37.61
C GLN A 78 57.80 -34.78 38.40
N SER A 79 57.86 -34.98 39.72
CA SER A 79 56.69 -34.91 40.61
C SER A 79 56.06 -33.52 40.63
N ARG A 80 56.88 -32.45 40.63
CA ARG A 80 56.39 -31.06 40.54
C ARG A 80 55.77 -30.77 39.18
N LYS A 81 56.44 -31.12 38.08
CA LYS A 81 55.90 -30.97 36.72
C LYS A 81 54.58 -31.73 36.53
N LEU A 82 54.45 -32.93 37.09
CA LEU A 82 53.20 -33.70 37.06
C LEU A 82 52.08 -33.02 37.86
N GLN A 83 52.41 -32.34 38.96
CA GLN A 83 51.43 -31.56 39.71
C GLN A 83 51.04 -30.26 38.97
N GLU A 84 52.01 -29.54 38.41
CA GLU A 84 51.77 -28.36 37.56
C GLU A 84 50.85 -28.68 36.37
N ILE A 85 51.08 -29.82 35.71
CA ILE A 85 50.20 -30.31 34.62
C ILE A 85 48.79 -30.59 35.14
N LYS A 86 48.62 -31.30 36.27
CA LYS A 86 47.30 -31.58 36.86
C LYS A 86 46.55 -30.31 37.27
N GLU A 87 47.26 -29.31 37.78
CA GLU A 87 46.69 -28.01 38.14
C GLU A 87 46.26 -27.23 36.90
N GLN A 88 47.00 -27.34 35.78
CA GLN A 88 46.62 -26.78 34.47
C GLN A 88 45.42 -27.52 33.84
N GLU A 89 45.41 -28.86 33.87
CA GLU A 89 44.28 -29.68 33.40
C GLU A 89 43.00 -29.35 34.15
N TYR A 90 43.07 -29.22 35.48
CA TYR A 90 41.92 -28.82 36.30
C TYR A 90 41.46 -27.38 36.01
N GLN A 91 42.39 -26.44 35.82
CA GLN A 91 42.04 -25.06 35.43
C GLN A 91 41.34 -25.03 34.06
N ALA A 92 41.86 -25.76 33.06
CA ALA A 92 41.26 -25.86 31.74
C ALA A 92 39.84 -26.46 31.78
N GLN A 93 39.61 -27.52 32.56
CA GLN A 93 38.27 -28.10 32.77
C GLN A 93 37.29 -27.11 33.44
N VAL A 94 37.76 -26.31 34.41
CA VAL A 94 36.95 -25.27 35.05
C VAL A 94 36.63 -24.12 34.08
N GLU A 95 37.54 -23.77 33.18
CA GLU A 95 37.30 -22.76 32.13
C GLU A 95 36.36 -23.27 31.03
N GLU A 96 36.51 -24.51 30.57
CA GLU A 96 35.58 -25.16 29.64
C GLU A 96 34.15 -25.23 30.23
N MET A 97 34.02 -25.66 31.49
CA MET A 97 32.73 -25.70 32.18
C MET A 97 32.11 -24.29 32.35
N ARG A 98 32.91 -23.24 32.57
CA ARG A 98 32.44 -21.84 32.59
C ARG A 98 31.95 -21.38 31.22
N LEU A 99 32.67 -21.71 30.14
CA LEU A 99 32.26 -21.38 28.78
C LEU A 99 30.96 -22.10 28.40
N MET A 100 30.82 -23.37 28.76
CA MET A 100 29.57 -24.13 28.61
C MET A 100 28.42 -23.50 29.39
N MET A 101 28.65 -23.09 30.65
CA MET A 101 27.64 -22.44 31.48
C MET A 101 27.16 -21.12 30.86
N ASN A 102 28.10 -20.27 30.40
CA ASN A 102 27.78 -19.01 29.72
C ASN A 102 26.96 -19.24 28.44
N GLN A 103 27.32 -20.23 27.61
CA GLN A 103 26.56 -20.56 26.41
C GLN A 103 25.12 -21.02 26.74
N LEU A 104 24.96 -21.83 27.79
CA LEU A 104 23.63 -22.28 28.25
C LEU A 104 22.80 -21.12 28.82
N GLU A 105 23.43 -20.11 29.43
CA GLU A 105 22.75 -18.87 29.85
C GLU A 105 22.32 -18.01 28.65
N GLU A 106 23.16 -17.85 27.62
CA GLU A 106 22.80 -17.15 26.39
C GLU A 106 21.69 -17.87 25.60
N ASP A 107 21.75 -19.20 25.51
CA ASP A 107 20.71 -20.03 24.90
C ASP A 107 19.38 -19.93 25.67
N LEU A 108 19.43 -19.89 27.01
CA LEU A 108 18.26 -19.71 27.88
C LEU A 108 17.64 -18.31 27.70
N VAL A 109 18.45 -17.25 27.62
CA VAL A 109 17.97 -15.89 27.31
C VAL A 109 17.36 -15.83 25.91
N SER A 110 17.96 -16.52 24.94
CA SER A 110 17.48 -16.60 23.56
C SER A 110 16.23 -17.47 23.41
N ALA A 111 16.03 -18.46 24.29
CA ALA A 111 14.80 -19.23 24.40
C ALA A 111 13.67 -18.39 25.04
N ARG A 112 13.96 -17.64 26.10
CA ARG A 112 13.01 -16.71 26.74
C ARG A 112 12.50 -15.65 25.75
N ARG A 113 13.40 -14.94 25.06
CA ARG A 113 13.03 -13.95 24.02
C ARG A 113 12.11 -14.52 22.93
N ARG A 114 12.34 -15.77 22.49
CA ARG A 114 11.44 -16.46 21.54
C ARG A 114 10.09 -16.78 22.16
N SER A 115 10.05 -17.23 23.43
CA SER A 115 8.81 -17.44 24.16
C SER A 115 7.99 -16.15 24.32
N ASP A 116 8.64 -15.03 24.62
CA ASP A 116 7.99 -13.72 24.77
C ASP A 116 7.34 -13.25 23.45
N LEU A 117 8.03 -13.46 22.33
CA LEU A 117 7.51 -13.20 20.98
C LEU A 117 6.30 -14.09 20.65
N TYR A 118 6.42 -15.41 20.82
CA TYR A 118 5.30 -16.33 20.58
C TYR A 118 4.09 -16.04 21.48
N GLU A 119 4.30 -15.58 22.72
CA GLU A 119 3.18 -15.15 23.57
C GLU A 119 2.54 -13.84 23.05
N SER A 120 3.31 -12.93 22.45
CA SER A 120 2.75 -11.74 21.78
C SER A 120 1.94 -12.09 20.54
N GLU A 121 2.49 -12.91 19.64
CA GLU A 121 1.80 -13.42 18.45
C GLU A 121 0.50 -14.14 18.83
N LEU A 122 0.52 -14.94 19.91
CA LEU A 122 -0.67 -15.62 20.43
C LEU A 122 -1.69 -14.65 21.05
N ARG A 123 -1.26 -13.57 21.71
CA ARG A 123 -2.13 -12.50 22.21
C ARG A 123 -2.78 -11.73 21.06
N GLU A 124 -2.02 -11.36 20.04
CA GLU A 124 -2.50 -10.66 18.84
C GLU A 124 -3.47 -11.54 18.03
N SER A 125 -3.15 -12.81 17.83
CA SER A 125 -4.04 -13.80 17.19
C SER A 125 -5.38 -13.94 17.92
N ARG A 126 -5.36 -13.95 19.26
CA ARG A 126 -6.58 -13.96 20.09
C ARG A 126 -7.40 -12.67 19.92
N LEU A 127 -6.76 -11.50 19.91
CA LEU A 127 -7.43 -10.21 19.70
C LEU A 127 -8.08 -10.12 18.31
N ALA A 128 -7.37 -10.55 17.26
CA ALA A 128 -7.90 -10.64 15.90
C ALA A 128 -9.11 -11.60 15.84
N ALA A 129 -9.01 -12.78 16.47
CA ALA A 129 -10.13 -13.74 16.54
C ALA A 129 -11.35 -13.20 17.30
N GLU A 130 -11.17 -12.37 18.34
CA GLU A 130 -12.27 -11.65 18.98
C GLU A 130 -12.87 -10.56 18.07
N GLU A 131 -12.05 -9.83 17.33
CA GLU A 131 -12.53 -8.81 16.40
C GLU A 131 -13.33 -9.43 15.25
N PHE A 132 -12.87 -10.56 14.69
CA PHE A 132 -13.64 -11.34 13.72
C PHE A 132 -14.97 -11.85 14.31
N LYS A 133 -14.99 -12.30 15.58
CA LYS A 133 -16.26 -12.66 16.27
C LYS A 133 -17.20 -11.46 16.42
N ARG A 134 -16.71 -10.26 16.75
CA ARG A 134 -17.52 -9.02 16.80
C ARG A 134 -18.07 -8.67 15.41
N LYS A 135 -17.23 -8.68 14.37
CA LYS A 135 -17.65 -8.44 12.97
C LYS A 135 -18.68 -9.46 12.49
N ALA A 136 -18.53 -10.74 12.82
CA ALA A 136 -19.48 -11.80 12.48
C ALA A 136 -20.83 -11.64 13.17
N THR A 137 -20.86 -11.35 14.48
CA THR A 137 -22.13 -11.13 15.22
C THR A 137 -22.83 -9.83 14.79
N GLU A 138 -22.09 -8.77 14.47
CA GLU A 138 -22.65 -7.58 13.81
C GLU A 138 -23.29 -7.91 12.46
N CYS A 139 -22.63 -8.70 11.61
CA CYS A 139 -23.17 -9.08 10.31
C CYS A 139 -24.42 -9.96 10.45
N GLN A 140 -24.43 -10.91 11.38
CA GLN A 140 -25.65 -11.67 11.72
C GLN A 140 -26.78 -10.75 12.21
N HIS A 141 -26.49 -9.76 13.05
CA HIS A 141 -27.50 -8.82 13.56
C HIS A 141 -28.04 -7.89 12.46
N LYS A 142 -27.17 -7.42 11.55
CA LYS A 142 -27.57 -6.65 10.35
C LYS A 142 -28.44 -7.50 9.42
N LEU A 143 -28.04 -8.74 9.14
CA LEU A 143 -28.79 -9.69 8.31
C LEU A 143 -30.16 -10.02 8.91
N MET A 144 -30.25 -10.27 10.23
CA MET A 144 -31.51 -10.53 10.93
C MET A 144 -32.47 -9.32 10.85
N LYS A 145 -31.94 -8.09 10.97
CA LYS A 145 -32.72 -6.86 10.78
C LYS A 145 -33.26 -6.73 9.35
N VAL A 146 -32.44 -7.02 8.33
CA VAL A 146 -32.88 -7.00 6.91
C VAL A 146 -33.96 -8.05 6.67
N ILE A 147 -33.76 -9.30 7.12
CA ILE A 147 -34.74 -10.38 6.95
C ILE A 147 -36.08 -10.03 7.61
N ASN A 148 -36.06 -9.45 8.83
CA ASN A 148 -37.30 -9.01 9.49
C ASN A 148 -38.01 -7.87 8.71
N ALA A 149 -37.26 -6.92 8.16
CA ALA A 149 -37.82 -5.84 7.34
C ALA A 149 -38.39 -6.35 6.00
N GLU A 150 -37.67 -7.24 5.30
CA GLU A 150 -38.17 -7.90 4.09
C GLU A 150 -39.43 -8.72 4.36
N GLN A 151 -39.49 -9.47 5.48
CA GLN A 151 -40.68 -10.22 5.86
C GLN A 151 -41.87 -9.31 6.16
N GLN A 152 -41.67 -8.19 6.86
CA GLN A 152 -42.74 -7.20 7.09
C GLN A 152 -43.25 -6.58 5.79
N LEU A 153 -42.35 -6.18 4.88
CA LEU A 153 -42.71 -5.70 3.55
C LEU A 153 -43.43 -6.78 2.72
N LYS A 154 -43.03 -8.06 2.83
CA LYS A 154 -43.72 -9.16 2.14
C LYS A 154 -45.12 -9.41 2.68
N ILE A 155 -45.32 -9.27 3.99
CA ILE A 155 -46.63 -9.36 4.62
C ILE A 155 -47.53 -8.22 4.13
N GLN A 156 -47.03 -6.98 4.07
CA GLN A 156 -47.77 -5.84 3.52
C GLN A 156 -48.10 -6.01 2.03
N GLU A 157 -47.13 -6.43 1.20
CA GLU A 157 -47.36 -6.77 -0.21
C GLU A 157 -48.47 -7.82 -0.38
N LEU A 158 -48.48 -8.86 0.45
CA LEU A 158 -49.45 -9.95 0.38
C LEU A 158 -50.82 -9.52 0.88
N GLN A 159 -50.88 -8.64 1.89
CA GLN A 159 -52.12 -8.00 2.35
C GLN A 159 -52.72 -7.11 1.26
N GLU A 160 -51.92 -6.24 0.63
CA GLU A 160 -52.38 -5.43 -0.51
C GLU A 160 -52.84 -6.29 -1.69
N LYS A 161 -52.08 -7.34 -2.05
CA LYS A 161 -52.42 -8.22 -3.18
C LYS A 161 -53.68 -9.03 -2.89
N LEU A 162 -53.90 -9.45 -1.64
CA LEU A 162 -55.13 -10.08 -1.21
C LEU A 162 -56.31 -9.10 -1.30
N GLU A 163 -56.15 -7.86 -0.80
CA GLU A 163 -57.22 -6.85 -0.84
C GLU A 163 -57.59 -6.45 -2.28
N LYS A 164 -56.59 -6.27 -3.15
CA LYS A 164 -56.78 -6.02 -4.59
C LYS A 164 -57.43 -7.21 -5.29
N ALA A 165 -57.08 -8.45 -4.94
CA ALA A 165 -57.71 -9.65 -5.47
C ALA A 165 -59.16 -9.84 -4.97
N VAL A 166 -59.48 -9.43 -3.73
CA VAL A 166 -60.85 -9.41 -3.21
C VAL A 166 -61.70 -8.38 -3.95
N LYS A 167 -61.19 -7.15 -4.16
CA LYS A 167 -61.88 -6.09 -4.93
C LYS A 167 -62.15 -6.52 -6.38
N ALA A 168 -61.14 -7.04 -7.07
CA ALA A 168 -61.31 -7.60 -8.42
C ALA A 168 -62.26 -8.82 -8.44
N SER A 169 -62.36 -9.60 -7.35
CA SER A 169 -63.32 -10.70 -7.25
C SER A 169 -64.76 -10.21 -7.04
N THR A 170 -64.99 -9.13 -6.30
CA THR A 170 -66.32 -8.52 -6.16
C THR A 170 -66.78 -7.88 -7.48
N GLU A 171 -65.89 -7.13 -8.14
CA GLU A 171 -66.12 -6.56 -9.48
C GLU A 171 -66.45 -7.66 -10.51
N ALA A 172 -65.71 -8.78 -10.48
CA ALA A 172 -65.99 -9.93 -11.35
C ALA A 172 -67.35 -10.59 -11.05
N THR A 173 -67.80 -10.66 -9.80
CA THR A 173 -69.14 -11.18 -9.49
C THR A 173 -70.26 -10.25 -9.96
N GLU A 174 -70.08 -8.94 -9.85
CA GLU A 174 -71.02 -7.94 -10.39
C GLU A 174 -71.09 -7.98 -11.92
N LEU A 175 -69.94 -8.07 -12.59
CA LEU A 175 -69.87 -8.25 -14.05
C LEU A 175 -70.53 -9.56 -14.50
N LEU A 176 -70.35 -10.66 -13.78
CA LEU A 176 -71.04 -11.93 -14.09
C LEU A 176 -72.56 -11.84 -13.88
N GLN A 177 -73.03 -11.08 -12.89
CA GLN A 177 -74.46 -10.80 -12.70
C GLN A 177 -75.03 -9.96 -13.86
N ASN A 178 -74.30 -8.92 -14.29
CA ASN A 178 -74.67 -8.08 -15.44
C ASN A 178 -74.66 -8.88 -16.75
N ILE A 179 -73.66 -9.75 -16.97
CA ILE A 179 -73.57 -10.62 -18.14
C ILE A 179 -74.70 -11.64 -18.18
N ARG A 180 -75.12 -12.21 -17.04
CA ARG A 180 -76.30 -13.10 -16.99
C ARG A 180 -77.58 -12.37 -17.43
N GLN A 181 -77.82 -11.16 -16.94
CA GLN A 181 -78.95 -10.36 -17.40
C GLN A 181 -78.85 -9.95 -18.88
N ALA A 182 -77.65 -9.66 -19.38
CA ALA A 182 -77.43 -9.37 -20.79
C ALA A 182 -77.66 -10.61 -21.67
N LYS A 183 -77.22 -11.79 -21.21
CA LYS A 183 -77.44 -13.08 -21.88
C LYS A 183 -78.94 -13.39 -22.01
N GLU A 184 -79.73 -13.23 -20.94
CA GLU A 184 -81.18 -13.38 -21.03
C GLU A 184 -81.85 -12.38 -22.00
N ARG A 185 -81.31 -11.17 -22.16
CA ARG A 185 -81.80 -10.20 -23.16
C ARG A 185 -81.44 -10.66 -24.57
N ALA A 186 -80.20 -11.12 -24.78
CA ALA A 186 -79.72 -11.63 -26.07
C ALA A 186 -80.43 -12.93 -26.50
N GLU A 187 -80.78 -13.83 -25.57
CA GLU A 187 -81.48 -15.08 -25.88
C GLU A 187 -82.92 -14.81 -26.39
N ARG A 188 -83.60 -13.78 -25.86
CA ARG A 188 -84.91 -13.29 -26.37
C ARG A 188 -84.82 -12.55 -27.73
N GLU A 189 -83.62 -12.22 -28.20
CA GLU A 189 -83.36 -11.63 -29.52
C GLU A 189 -82.90 -12.70 -30.53
N LEU A 190 -82.10 -13.68 -30.09
CA LEU A 190 -81.64 -14.81 -30.91
C LEU A 190 -82.80 -15.68 -31.42
N GLU A 191 -83.84 -15.87 -30.60
CA GLU A 191 -85.07 -16.58 -30.96
C GLU A 191 -85.83 -15.92 -32.14
N LYS A 192 -85.53 -14.66 -32.46
CA LYS A 192 -86.12 -13.91 -33.60
C LYS A 192 -85.26 -13.92 -34.86
N LEU A 193 -84.00 -14.32 -34.78
CA LEU A 193 -83.01 -14.19 -35.87
C LEU A 193 -82.55 -15.54 -36.45
N GLN A 194 -83.20 -16.64 -36.09
CA GLN A 194 -82.86 -18.00 -36.53
C GLN A 194 -83.42 -18.36 -37.93
N ASN A 195 -83.38 -17.41 -38.88
CA ASN A 195 -83.91 -17.58 -40.25
C ASN A 195 -83.15 -16.75 -41.30
N ARG A 196 -81.90 -17.13 -41.63
CA ARG A 196 -81.33 -17.06 -43.01
C ARG A 196 -79.90 -17.62 -43.15
N GLU A 197 -79.83 -18.73 -43.88
CA GLU A 197 -78.84 -19.22 -44.87
C GLU A 197 -77.35 -18.78 -44.84
N ASP A 198 -76.48 -19.78 -45.04
CA ASP A 198 -75.08 -19.66 -45.46
C ASP A 198 -74.91 -19.04 -46.87
N SER A 199 -73.76 -18.42 -47.14
CA SER A 199 -73.11 -18.58 -48.46
C SER A 199 -71.60 -18.26 -48.51
N SER A 200 -70.84 -19.26 -48.96
CA SER A 200 -69.85 -19.21 -50.06
C SER A 200 -68.72 -18.14 -50.16
N GLU A 201 -68.45 -17.27 -49.19
CA GLU A 201 -67.29 -16.34 -49.32
C GLU A 201 -65.96 -16.90 -48.74
N GLY A 202 -66.04 -17.92 -47.89
CA GLY A 202 -64.91 -18.38 -47.06
C GLY A 202 -63.72 -19.03 -47.79
N ILE A 203 -63.80 -19.37 -49.09
CA ILE A 203 -62.73 -20.11 -49.78
C ILE A 203 -61.55 -19.21 -50.15
N LYS A 204 -61.79 -17.96 -50.58
CA LYS A 204 -60.69 -16.99 -50.82
C LYS A 204 -60.04 -16.56 -49.50
N LYS A 205 -60.83 -16.42 -48.44
CA LYS A 205 -60.35 -16.12 -47.08
C LYS A 205 -59.41 -17.22 -46.56
N LYS A 206 -59.78 -18.49 -46.73
CA LYS A 206 -58.96 -19.66 -46.36
C LYS A 206 -57.60 -19.73 -47.06
N LEU A 207 -57.44 -19.13 -48.25
CA LEU A 207 -56.14 -19.07 -48.93
C LEU A 207 -55.21 -18.05 -48.27
N VAL A 208 -55.70 -16.82 -48.03
CA VAL A 208 -54.95 -15.79 -47.28
C VAL A 208 -54.62 -16.27 -45.87
N GLU A 209 -55.59 -16.85 -45.16
CA GLU A 209 -55.34 -17.48 -43.87
C GLU A 209 -54.32 -18.64 -43.93
N ALA A 210 -54.19 -19.35 -45.06
CA ALA A 210 -53.18 -20.39 -45.23
C ALA A 210 -51.78 -19.80 -45.45
N GLU A 211 -51.66 -18.68 -46.14
CA GLU A 211 -50.41 -17.94 -46.33
C GLU A 211 -49.98 -17.20 -45.05
N GLU A 212 -50.93 -16.69 -44.26
CA GLU A 212 -50.72 -16.19 -42.90
C GLU A 212 -50.32 -17.33 -41.94
N ARG A 213 -50.98 -18.50 -42.01
CA ARG A 213 -50.56 -19.71 -41.28
C ARG A 213 -49.15 -20.13 -41.70
N ARG A 214 -48.78 -20.02 -42.98
CA ARG A 214 -47.41 -20.29 -43.48
C ARG A 214 -46.41 -19.34 -42.84
N HIS A 215 -46.63 -18.02 -42.88
CA HIS A 215 -45.75 -17.05 -42.22
C HIS A 215 -45.71 -17.19 -40.70
N SER A 216 -46.83 -17.55 -40.06
CA SER A 216 -46.91 -17.82 -38.62
C SER A 216 -46.12 -19.06 -38.22
N LEU A 217 -46.16 -20.13 -39.03
CA LEU A 217 -45.33 -21.33 -38.88
C LEU A 217 -43.85 -21.02 -39.18
N GLU A 218 -43.53 -20.27 -40.23
CA GLU A 218 -42.17 -19.88 -40.57
C GLU A 218 -41.54 -19.02 -39.45
N ASN A 219 -42.30 -18.09 -38.88
CA ASN A 219 -41.89 -17.33 -37.70
C ASN A 219 -41.85 -18.18 -36.42
N LYS A 220 -42.59 -19.30 -36.32
CA LYS A 220 -42.41 -20.29 -35.25
C LYS A 220 -41.12 -21.10 -35.46
N VAL A 221 -40.81 -21.53 -36.67
CA VAL A 221 -39.55 -22.23 -37.02
C VAL A 221 -38.35 -21.34 -36.70
N LYS A 222 -38.33 -20.07 -37.16
CA LYS A 222 -37.24 -19.13 -36.84
C LYS A 222 -37.09 -18.85 -35.33
N ARG A 223 -38.19 -18.89 -34.57
CA ARG A 223 -38.15 -18.87 -33.08
C ARG A 223 -37.63 -20.17 -32.46
N LEU A 224 -37.96 -21.33 -33.04
CA LEU A 224 -37.42 -22.62 -32.60
C LEU A 224 -35.93 -22.75 -32.92
N GLU A 225 -35.46 -22.35 -34.11
CA GLU A 225 -34.03 -22.28 -34.45
C GLU A 225 -33.25 -21.36 -33.50
N THR A 226 -33.83 -20.23 -33.08
CA THR A 226 -33.18 -19.32 -32.13
C THR A 226 -33.21 -19.84 -30.69
N MET A 227 -34.20 -20.67 -30.32
CA MET A 227 -34.14 -21.46 -29.09
C MET A 227 -33.10 -22.57 -29.19
N GLU A 228 -33.02 -23.32 -30.28
CA GLU A 228 -32.05 -24.40 -30.51
C GLU A 228 -30.60 -23.87 -30.50
N ARG A 229 -30.33 -22.74 -31.17
CA ARG A 229 -29.04 -22.01 -31.10
C ARG A 229 -28.74 -21.40 -29.72
N ARG A 230 -29.69 -21.42 -28.78
CA ARG A 230 -29.49 -21.06 -27.36
C ARG A 230 -29.34 -22.30 -26.50
N GLU A 231 -30.11 -23.35 -26.76
CA GLU A 231 -30.06 -24.65 -26.10
C GLU A 231 -28.71 -25.33 -26.35
N ASN A 232 -28.18 -25.28 -27.58
CA ASN A 232 -26.87 -25.84 -27.89
C ASN A 232 -25.75 -25.06 -27.18
N ARG A 233 -25.80 -23.72 -27.15
CA ARG A 233 -24.88 -22.92 -26.31
C ARG A 233 -25.00 -23.26 -24.82
N LEU A 234 -26.21 -23.52 -24.31
CA LEU A 234 -26.39 -24.00 -22.94
C LEU A 234 -25.85 -25.43 -22.72
N LYS A 235 -25.88 -26.31 -23.74
CA LYS A 235 -25.22 -27.62 -23.68
C LYS A 235 -23.70 -27.46 -23.64
N ASP A 236 -23.13 -26.56 -24.44
CA ASP A 236 -21.69 -26.24 -24.44
C ASP A 236 -21.25 -25.65 -23.07
N ASP A 237 -22.03 -24.71 -22.52
CA ASP A 237 -21.83 -24.12 -21.17
C ASP A 237 -21.96 -25.17 -20.05
N ILE A 238 -22.86 -26.16 -20.20
CA ILE A 238 -23.03 -27.26 -19.24
C ILE A 238 -21.90 -28.28 -19.37
N GLN A 239 -21.46 -28.61 -20.59
CA GLN A 239 -20.39 -29.56 -20.85
C GLN A 239 -19.03 -29.03 -20.34
N THR A 240 -18.72 -27.77 -20.62
CA THR A 240 -17.51 -27.11 -20.09
C THR A 240 -17.52 -27.03 -18.56
N LYS A 241 -18.65 -26.69 -17.94
CA LYS A 241 -18.79 -26.74 -16.47
C LYS A 241 -18.70 -28.16 -15.92
N SER A 242 -19.22 -29.17 -16.62
CA SER A 242 -19.08 -30.57 -16.22
C SER A 242 -17.62 -31.03 -16.28
N GLN A 243 -16.83 -30.56 -17.24
CA GLN A 243 -15.40 -30.82 -17.32
C GLN A 243 -14.63 -30.11 -16.19
N GLN A 244 -14.98 -28.87 -15.85
CA GLN A 244 -14.40 -28.16 -14.70
C GLN A 244 -14.74 -28.86 -13.37
N ILE A 245 -15.97 -29.35 -13.21
CA ILE A 245 -16.39 -30.13 -12.03
C ILE A 245 -15.61 -31.46 -11.95
N GLN A 246 -15.40 -32.14 -13.07
CA GLN A 246 -14.57 -33.36 -13.10
C GLN A 246 -13.12 -33.05 -12.70
N GLN A 247 -12.50 -32.02 -13.28
CA GLN A 247 -11.13 -31.60 -12.93
C GLN A 247 -10.98 -31.23 -11.45
N MET A 248 -11.99 -30.59 -10.85
CA MET A 248 -12.01 -30.34 -9.40
C MET A 248 -12.16 -31.62 -8.57
N ALA A 249 -12.99 -32.57 -9.00
CA ALA A 249 -13.15 -33.87 -8.34
C ALA A 249 -11.85 -34.70 -8.40
N ASP A 250 -11.21 -34.77 -9.57
CA ASP A 250 -9.91 -35.43 -9.77
C ASP A 250 -8.84 -34.80 -8.88
N LYS A 251 -8.84 -33.46 -8.74
CA LYS A 251 -7.90 -32.75 -7.87
C LYS A 251 -8.17 -32.95 -6.38
N ILE A 252 -9.43 -33.13 -5.98
CA ILE A 252 -9.78 -33.51 -4.60
C ILE A 252 -9.24 -34.92 -4.31
N LEU A 253 -9.42 -35.88 -5.23
CA LEU A 253 -8.89 -37.25 -5.06
C LEU A 253 -7.36 -37.27 -4.94
N GLU A 254 -6.62 -36.51 -5.75
CA GLU A 254 -5.16 -36.33 -5.59
C GLU A 254 -4.78 -35.84 -4.17
N LEU A 255 -5.54 -34.90 -3.61
CA LEU A 255 -5.24 -34.29 -2.31
C LEU A 255 -5.64 -35.22 -1.15
N GLU A 256 -6.73 -35.97 -1.28
CA GLU A 256 -7.10 -37.03 -0.34
C GLU A 256 -6.08 -38.18 -0.33
N GLU A 257 -5.52 -38.53 -1.49
CA GLU A 257 -4.47 -39.55 -1.63
C GLU A 257 -3.18 -39.10 -0.95
N LYS A 258 -2.70 -37.88 -1.26
CA LYS A 258 -1.53 -37.28 -0.61
C LYS A 258 -1.74 -37.11 0.90
N HIS A 259 -2.97 -36.83 1.36
CA HIS A 259 -3.29 -36.80 2.78
C HIS A 259 -3.22 -38.20 3.42
N ARG A 260 -3.71 -39.25 2.73
CA ARG A 260 -3.54 -40.64 3.16
C ARG A 260 -2.07 -41.06 3.24
N GLU A 261 -1.24 -40.70 2.26
CA GLU A 261 0.20 -40.96 2.28
C GLU A 261 0.91 -40.24 3.43
N ALA A 262 0.57 -38.97 3.66
CA ALA A 262 1.07 -38.19 4.82
C ALA A 262 0.63 -38.80 6.16
N GLN A 263 -0.61 -39.31 6.24
CA GLN A 263 -1.14 -39.96 7.45
C GLN A 263 -0.44 -41.31 7.72
N VAL A 264 -0.21 -42.12 6.69
CA VAL A 264 0.48 -43.43 6.82
C VAL A 264 1.96 -43.23 7.18
N SER A 265 2.65 -42.27 6.56
CA SER A 265 4.04 -41.94 6.90
C SER A 265 4.18 -41.37 8.33
N ALA A 266 3.22 -40.56 8.79
CA ALA A 266 3.17 -40.12 10.19
C ALA A 266 2.95 -41.30 11.16
N GLN A 267 2.07 -42.25 10.84
CA GLN A 267 1.87 -43.46 11.65
C GLN A 267 3.13 -44.35 11.71
N HIS A 268 3.85 -44.51 10.59
CA HIS A 268 5.14 -45.22 10.59
C HIS A 268 6.19 -44.53 11.48
N LEU A 269 6.25 -43.19 11.47
CA LEU A 269 7.12 -42.44 12.36
C LEU A 269 6.73 -42.62 13.84
N GLU A 270 5.44 -42.60 14.16
CA GLU A 270 4.92 -42.82 15.52
C GLU A 270 5.28 -44.22 16.05
N VAL A 271 5.14 -45.26 15.21
CA VAL A 271 5.53 -46.64 15.58
C VAL A 271 7.04 -46.75 15.80
N HIS A 272 7.85 -46.16 14.93
CA HIS A 272 9.32 -46.18 15.06
C HIS A 272 9.82 -45.40 16.29
N LEU A 273 9.15 -44.31 16.67
CA LEU A 273 9.42 -43.60 17.92
C LEU A 273 9.09 -44.47 19.14
N LYS A 274 7.92 -45.11 19.19
CA LYS A 274 7.55 -46.02 20.28
C LYS A 274 8.49 -47.22 20.43
N GLN A 275 8.99 -47.76 19.33
CA GLN A 275 10.02 -48.81 19.35
C GLN A 275 11.34 -48.31 19.96
N LYS A 276 11.75 -47.06 19.69
CA LYS A 276 12.92 -46.45 20.32
C LYS A 276 12.70 -46.16 21.81
N GLU A 277 11.53 -45.64 22.18
CA GLU A 277 11.14 -45.41 23.58
C GLU A 277 11.24 -46.72 24.37
N GLN A 278 10.65 -47.81 23.86
CA GLN A 278 10.75 -49.15 24.48
C GLN A 278 12.20 -49.61 24.61
N HIS A 279 13.03 -49.49 23.58
CA HIS A 279 14.44 -49.87 23.64
C HIS A 279 15.24 -49.08 24.68
N TYR A 280 14.99 -47.77 24.81
CA TYR A 280 15.61 -46.96 25.86
C TYR A 280 15.10 -47.33 27.25
N GLU A 281 13.81 -47.63 27.42
CA GLU A 281 13.23 -48.06 28.69
C GLU A 281 13.78 -49.44 29.13
N GLU A 282 13.96 -50.38 28.20
CA GLU A 282 14.66 -51.65 28.42
C GLU A 282 16.12 -51.44 28.82
N LYS A 283 16.85 -50.56 28.11
CA LYS A 283 18.24 -50.24 28.43
C LYS A 283 18.38 -49.60 29.81
N ILE A 284 17.44 -48.75 30.22
CA ILE A 284 17.37 -48.18 31.58
C ILE A 284 17.13 -49.28 32.62
N LYS A 285 16.21 -50.23 32.37
CA LYS A 285 15.95 -51.38 33.26
C LYS A 285 17.19 -52.30 33.40
N VAL A 286 17.95 -52.50 32.33
CA VAL A 286 19.22 -53.25 32.39
C VAL A 286 20.26 -52.52 33.25
N LEU A 287 20.42 -51.21 33.08
CA LEU A 287 21.35 -50.41 33.88
C LEU A 287 20.95 -50.34 35.37
N ASP A 288 19.67 -50.16 35.68
CA ASP A 288 19.12 -50.18 37.04
C ASP A 288 19.33 -51.55 37.73
N ASN A 289 19.14 -52.66 37.01
CA ASN A 289 19.46 -53.99 37.51
C ASN A 289 20.97 -54.21 37.73
N GLN A 290 21.83 -53.66 36.85
CA GLN A 290 23.28 -53.72 37.02
C GLN A 290 23.72 -52.92 38.26
N ILE A 291 23.25 -51.69 38.42
CA ILE A 291 23.52 -50.84 39.60
C ILE A 291 23.09 -51.55 40.90
N LYS A 292 21.93 -52.23 40.90
CA LYS A 292 21.48 -53.03 42.06
C LYS A 292 22.40 -54.21 42.36
N LYS A 293 22.95 -54.86 41.35
CA LYS A 293 23.96 -55.93 41.52
C LYS A 293 25.27 -55.35 42.07
N ASP A 294 25.78 -54.27 41.47
CA ASP A 294 27.04 -53.64 41.87
C ASP A 294 26.99 -53.11 43.31
N LEU A 295 25.83 -52.60 43.75
CA LEU A 295 25.58 -52.21 45.14
C LEU A 295 25.56 -53.40 46.10
N ALA A 296 24.96 -54.54 45.71
CA ALA A 296 24.97 -55.75 46.52
C ALA A 296 26.39 -56.37 46.60
N ASP A 297 27.10 -56.44 45.48
CA ASP A 297 28.48 -56.91 45.42
C ASP A 297 29.39 -56.01 46.30
N LYS A 298 29.22 -54.68 46.23
CA LYS A 298 29.87 -53.71 47.14
C LYS A 298 29.55 -53.97 48.61
N GLU A 299 28.28 -54.19 48.96
CA GLU A 299 27.88 -54.49 50.35
C GLU A 299 28.54 -55.79 50.85
N THR A 300 28.68 -56.82 50.01
CA THR A 300 29.40 -58.05 50.40
C THR A 300 30.90 -57.82 50.61
N LEU A 301 31.53 -56.93 49.83
CA LEU A 301 32.94 -56.56 49.98
C LEU A 301 33.19 -55.74 51.24
N GLU A 302 32.30 -54.79 51.57
CA GLU A 302 32.37 -54.01 52.81
C GLU A 302 32.20 -54.93 54.04
N ASN A 303 31.28 -55.90 53.98
CA ASN A 303 31.13 -56.95 55.02
C ASN A 303 32.36 -57.87 55.13
N LEU A 304 33.08 -58.14 54.03
CA LEU A 304 34.32 -58.93 54.06
C LEU A 304 35.48 -58.13 54.66
N MET A 305 35.61 -56.85 54.32
CA MET A 305 36.60 -55.95 54.93
C MET A 305 36.40 -55.84 56.44
N GLN A 306 35.17 -55.60 56.91
CA GLN A 306 34.89 -55.50 58.35
C GLN A 306 35.31 -56.78 59.11
N ARG A 307 35.02 -57.97 58.57
CA ARG A 307 35.46 -59.25 59.18
C ARG A 307 36.97 -59.39 59.24
N HIS A 308 37.70 -58.91 58.23
CA HIS A 308 39.16 -58.93 58.25
C HIS A 308 39.75 -57.93 59.25
N GLU A 309 39.10 -56.79 59.48
CA GLU A 309 39.46 -55.84 60.55
C GLU A 309 39.19 -56.43 61.95
N GLU A 310 38.03 -57.06 62.15
CA GLU A 310 37.68 -57.78 63.39
C GLU A 310 38.66 -58.93 63.68
N GLU A 311 38.99 -59.75 62.66
CA GLU A 311 40.03 -60.78 62.76
C GLU A 311 41.41 -60.19 63.09
N ALA A 312 41.79 -59.07 62.49
CA ALA A 312 43.07 -58.42 62.74
C ALA A 312 43.16 -57.87 64.17
N HIS A 313 42.07 -57.31 64.69
CA HIS A 313 41.97 -56.86 66.08
C HIS A 313 42.09 -58.02 67.08
N GLU A 314 41.39 -59.14 66.88
CA GLU A 314 41.48 -60.29 67.78
C GLU A 314 42.86 -60.97 67.70
N LYS A 315 43.47 -61.06 66.51
CA LYS A 315 44.88 -61.50 66.36
C LYS A 315 45.84 -60.57 67.10
N GLY A 316 45.63 -59.24 67.03
CA GLY A 316 46.40 -58.25 67.78
C GLY A 316 46.26 -58.40 69.30
N LYS A 317 45.04 -58.69 69.79
CA LYS A 317 44.76 -58.99 71.19
C LYS A 317 45.48 -60.26 71.65
N ILE A 318 45.38 -61.36 70.91
CA ILE A 318 46.10 -62.63 71.20
C ILE A 318 47.61 -62.40 71.26
N LEU A 319 48.18 -61.63 70.32
CA LEU A 319 49.61 -61.28 70.34
C LEU A 319 50.00 -60.45 71.58
N SER A 320 49.11 -59.57 72.06
CA SER A 320 49.35 -58.80 73.29
C SER A 320 49.35 -59.69 74.55
N GLU A 321 48.44 -60.67 74.62
CA GLU A 321 48.35 -61.65 75.70
C GLU A 321 49.57 -62.60 75.71
N GLN A 322 49.99 -63.09 74.54
CA GLN A 322 51.22 -63.88 74.37
C GLN A 322 52.47 -63.08 74.80
N LYS A 323 52.57 -61.80 74.42
CA LYS A 323 53.67 -60.93 74.83
C LYS A 323 53.71 -60.72 76.35
N ALA A 324 52.56 -60.60 77.00
CA ALA A 324 52.46 -60.55 78.46
C ALA A 324 52.91 -61.88 79.12
N MET A 325 52.54 -63.03 78.54
CA MET A 325 53.00 -64.35 79.02
C MET A 325 54.52 -64.52 78.89
N ILE A 326 55.12 -64.11 77.78
CA ILE A 326 56.58 -64.19 77.56
C ILE A 326 57.34 -63.38 78.63
N ASN A 327 56.92 -62.13 78.90
CA ASN A 327 57.52 -61.30 79.93
C ASN A 327 57.46 -61.96 81.34
N ALA A 328 56.39 -62.69 81.65
CA ALA A 328 56.25 -63.44 82.89
C ALA A 328 57.17 -64.68 82.95
N MET A 329 57.41 -65.35 81.82
CA MET A 329 58.37 -66.46 81.74
C MET A 329 59.82 -65.98 81.88
N ASP A 330 60.21 -64.91 81.18
CA ASP A 330 61.52 -64.27 81.31
C ASP A 330 61.85 -63.85 82.75
N SER A 331 60.85 -63.35 83.47
CA SER A 331 60.97 -62.99 84.89
C SER A 331 61.25 -64.22 85.77
N LYS A 332 60.72 -65.39 85.38
CA LYS A 332 60.89 -66.66 86.09
C LYS A 332 62.21 -67.36 85.76
N ILE A 333 62.72 -67.21 84.53
CA ILE A 333 64.04 -67.75 84.14
C ILE A 333 65.14 -67.12 85.01
N ARG A 334 65.15 -65.79 85.13
CA ARG A 334 66.17 -65.04 85.90
C ARG A 334 66.24 -65.44 87.37
N SER A 335 65.10 -65.78 88.00
CA SER A 335 65.08 -66.25 89.39
C SER A 335 65.58 -67.69 89.57
N LEU A 336 65.49 -68.53 88.53
CA LEU A 336 66.07 -69.88 88.52
C LEU A 336 67.58 -69.85 88.27
N GLU A 337 68.06 -68.97 87.39
CA GLU A 337 69.49 -68.76 87.14
C GLU A 337 70.24 -68.35 88.42
N GLN A 338 69.68 -67.40 89.17
CA GLN A 338 70.23 -66.97 90.47
C GLN A 338 70.36 -68.15 91.46
N ARG A 339 69.37 -69.04 91.50
CA ARG A 339 69.35 -70.21 92.40
C ARG A 339 70.39 -71.28 92.06
N ILE A 340 70.82 -71.37 90.80
CA ILE A 340 71.86 -72.31 90.36
C ILE A 340 73.24 -71.89 90.88
N VAL A 341 73.52 -70.59 90.95
CA VAL A 341 74.79 -70.06 91.46
C VAL A 341 75.00 -70.45 92.92
N GLU A 342 74.00 -70.21 93.78
CA GLU A 342 74.02 -70.54 95.21
C GLU A 342 74.37 -72.02 95.49
N LEU A 343 73.78 -72.93 94.71
CA LEU A 343 74.01 -74.37 94.83
C LEU A 343 75.42 -74.79 94.34
N SER A 344 76.03 -74.02 93.44
CA SER A 344 77.36 -74.30 92.89
C SER A 344 78.51 -73.99 93.87
N GLU A 345 78.28 -73.12 94.85
CA GLU A 345 79.28 -72.76 95.87
C GLU A 345 79.28 -73.75 97.04
N ALA A 346 78.09 -74.14 97.52
CA ALA A 346 77.94 -75.15 98.57
C ALA A 346 78.63 -76.48 98.23
N ASN A 347 78.62 -76.89 96.96
CA ASN A 347 79.16 -78.17 96.51
C ASN A 347 80.70 -78.22 96.43
N LYS A 348 81.41 -77.09 96.61
CA LYS A 348 82.89 -77.03 96.54
C LYS A 348 83.60 -77.39 97.85
N LEU A 349 82.88 -77.45 98.97
CA LEU A 349 83.46 -77.58 100.32
C LEU A 349 83.48 -79.02 100.89
N ALA A 350 82.90 -80.00 100.19
CA ALA A 350 82.52 -81.29 100.79
C ALA A 350 83.47 -82.47 100.57
N ALA A 351 84.53 -82.35 99.75
CA ALA A 351 85.27 -83.50 99.21
C ALA A 351 86.79 -83.42 99.36
N ASN A 352 87.33 -83.71 100.55
CA ASN A 352 88.77 -83.95 100.75
C ASN A 352 89.11 -84.76 102.02
N SER A 353 89.32 -86.07 101.89
CA SER A 353 90.25 -86.86 102.73
C SER A 353 90.44 -88.26 102.12
N SER A 354 91.66 -88.82 102.22
CA SER A 354 92.02 -90.12 101.60
C SER A 354 92.91 -90.93 102.53
N LEU A 355 92.90 -92.27 102.42
CA LEU A 355 93.79 -93.12 103.23
C LEU A 355 94.26 -94.43 102.54
N PHE A 356 94.88 -94.25 101.37
CA PHE A 356 96.07 -94.94 100.83
C PHE A 356 96.29 -96.48 100.95
N THR A 357 96.04 -97.17 102.06
CA THR A 357 96.70 -98.47 102.36
C THR A 357 95.96 -99.75 101.97
N GLN A 358 94.75 -99.70 101.40
CA GLN A 358 94.17 -100.86 100.69
C GLN A 358 94.72 -100.99 99.24
N ARG A 359 95.32 -99.92 98.70
CA ARG A 359 95.53 -99.74 97.25
C ARG A 359 96.38 -100.80 96.56
N ASN A 360 97.34 -101.45 97.21
CA ASN A 360 98.38 -102.17 96.45
C ASN A 360 98.00 -103.59 95.99
N MET A 361 97.08 -104.27 96.67
CA MET A 361 96.46 -105.50 96.13
C MET A 361 95.23 -105.16 95.29
N LYS A 362 94.48 -104.16 95.74
CA LYS A 362 93.28 -103.68 95.06
C LYS A 362 93.61 -103.16 93.67
N ALA A 363 94.72 -102.45 93.46
CA ALA A 363 95.16 -101.92 92.16
C ALA A 363 95.24 -102.94 91.00
N GLN A 364 95.38 -104.25 91.24
CA GLN A 364 95.36 -105.24 90.15
C GLN A 364 93.93 -105.69 89.78
N GLU A 365 93.07 -105.88 90.78
CA GLU A 365 91.65 -106.16 90.56
C GLU A 365 90.88 -104.91 90.12
N GLU A 366 91.27 -103.74 90.65
CA GLU A 366 90.88 -102.40 90.21
C GLU A 366 91.40 -102.15 88.81
N MET A 367 92.67 -102.39 88.42
CA MET A 367 93.07 -102.22 87.00
C MET A 367 92.22 -103.05 86.03
N ILE A 368 91.87 -104.30 86.37
CA ILE A 368 90.96 -105.11 85.54
C ILE A 368 89.51 -104.59 85.59
N SER A 369 89.03 -104.11 86.75
CA SER A 369 87.67 -103.59 86.93
C SER A 369 87.49 -102.17 86.39
N GLU A 370 88.54 -101.36 86.38
CA GLU A 370 88.69 -100.03 85.79
C GLU A 370 88.80 -100.16 84.29
N LEU A 371 89.56 -101.10 83.73
CA LEU A 371 89.53 -101.37 82.29
C LEU A 371 88.14 -101.89 81.84
N ARG A 372 87.44 -102.67 82.69
CA ARG A 372 86.04 -103.06 82.46
C ARG A 372 85.06 -101.90 82.63
N GLN A 373 85.25 -101.01 83.60
CA GLN A 373 84.44 -99.81 83.79
C GLN A 373 84.68 -98.77 82.70
N GLN A 374 85.92 -98.57 82.26
CA GLN A 374 86.30 -97.73 81.12
C GLN A 374 85.69 -98.30 79.85
N LYS A 375 85.79 -99.63 79.63
CA LYS A 375 85.08 -100.29 78.53
C LYS A 375 83.57 -100.02 78.61
N PHE A 376 82.92 -100.31 79.73
CA PHE A 376 81.47 -100.11 79.89
C PHE A 376 81.05 -98.63 79.81
N TYR A 377 81.89 -97.71 80.26
CA TYR A 377 81.70 -96.26 80.17
C TYR A 377 81.84 -95.78 78.73
N LEU A 378 82.82 -96.29 77.99
CA LEU A 378 83.01 -96.01 76.56
C LEU A 378 81.91 -96.65 75.71
N GLU A 379 81.45 -97.87 76.03
CA GLU A 379 80.27 -98.49 75.42
C GLU A 379 78.98 -97.69 75.74
N THR A 380 78.85 -97.17 76.97
CA THR A 380 77.74 -96.29 77.37
C THR A 380 77.83 -94.91 76.70
N GLN A 381 79.03 -94.37 76.48
CA GLN A 381 79.23 -93.12 75.74
C GLN A 381 78.97 -93.34 74.24
N ALA A 382 79.46 -94.43 73.64
CA ALA A 382 79.16 -94.82 72.27
C ALA A 382 77.64 -94.99 72.07
N GLY A 383 76.96 -95.75 72.93
CA GLY A 383 75.50 -95.88 72.88
C GLY A 383 74.74 -94.56 73.07
N LYS A 384 75.28 -93.60 73.84
CA LYS A 384 74.73 -92.23 73.93
C LYS A 384 74.96 -91.43 72.66
N LEU A 385 76.14 -91.53 72.04
CA LEU A 385 76.46 -90.88 70.78
C LEU A 385 75.65 -91.48 69.61
N GLU A 386 75.48 -92.80 69.56
CA GLU A 386 74.58 -93.47 68.62
C GLU A 386 73.12 -93.04 68.81
N ALA A 387 72.65 -92.94 70.06
CA ALA A 387 71.30 -92.43 70.35
C ALA A 387 71.14 -90.92 70.10
N GLN A 388 72.24 -90.15 70.04
CA GLN A 388 72.23 -88.76 69.58
C GLN A 388 72.26 -88.68 68.05
N ASN A 389 73.09 -89.48 67.38
CA ASN A 389 73.15 -89.57 65.91
C ASN A 389 71.80 -89.99 65.34
N ARG A 390 71.15 -91.04 65.87
CA ARG A 390 69.80 -91.42 65.43
C ARG A 390 68.75 -90.32 65.61
N LYS A 391 68.88 -89.50 66.66
CA LYS A 391 67.99 -88.34 66.86
C LYS A 391 68.28 -87.19 65.89
N LEU A 392 69.53 -87.02 65.47
CA LEU A 392 69.92 -86.07 64.44
C LEU A 392 69.49 -86.56 63.05
N GLU A 393 69.64 -87.85 62.75
CA GLU A 393 69.12 -88.52 61.55
C GLU A 393 67.59 -88.36 61.47
N GLU A 394 66.87 -88.71 62.53
CA GLU A 394 65.42 -88.49 62.68
C GLU A 394 65.00 -87.01 62.55
N GLN A 395 65.88 -86.05 62.87
CA GLN A 395 65.61 -84.62 62.70
C GLN A 395 65.87 -84.18 61.26
N LEU A 396 66.93 -84.70 60.63
CA LEU A 396 67.25 -84.45 59.22
C LEU A 396 66.20 -85.06 58.28
N GLU A 397 65.66 -86.23 58.58
CA GLU A 397 64.52 -86.80 57.83
C GLU A 397 63.26 -85.93 57.96
N LYS A 398 62.96 -85.43 59.17
CA LYS A 398 61.82 -84.53 59.40
C LYS A 398 61.98 -83.19 58.70
N ILE A 399 63.18 -82.60 58.71
CA ILE A 399 63.52 -81.39 57.94
C ILE A 399 63.39 -81.68 56.44
N SER A 400 63.94 -82.78 55.94
CA SER A 400 63.84 -83.16 54.54
C SER A 400 62.39 -83.34 54.08
N HIS A 401 61.54 -84.00 54.88
CA HIS A 401 60.12 -84.12 54.58
C HIS A 401 59.39 -82.77 54.59
N GLN A 402 59.75 -81.86 55.51
CA GLN A 402 59.22 -80.50 55.53
C GLN A 402 59.66 -79.71 54.28
N ASP A 403 60.94 -79.75 53.91
CA ASP A 403 61.48 -79.11 52.70
C ASP A 403 60.79 -79.60 51.43
N HIS A 404 60.50 -80.90 51.33
CA HIS A 404 59.73 -81.46 50.20
C HIS A 404 58.27 -80.98 50.21
N SER A 405 57.62 -80.89 51.38
CA SER A 405 56.27 -80.36 51.52
C SER A 405 56.19 -78.89 51.09
N ASP A 406 57.10 -78.04 51.60
CA ASP A 406 57.11 -76.62 51.31
C ASP A 406 57.54 -76.33 49.88
N LYS A 407 58.43 -77.14 49.29
CA LYS A 407 58.75 -77.09 47.85
C LYS A 407 57.56 -77.43 46.97
N ASN A 408 56.77 -78.45 47.31
CA ASN A 408 55.55 -78.78 46.57
C ASN A 408 54.52 -77.64 46.67
N ARG A 409 54.31 -77.10 47.88
CA ARG A 409 53.43 -75.95 48.12
C ARG A 409 53.88 -74.69 47.37
N LEU A 410 55.19 -74.46 47.26
CA LEU A 410 55.76 -73.37 46.47
C LEU A 410 55.46 -73.55 44.98
N LEU A 411 55.62 -74.77 44.43
CA LEU A 411 55.26 -75.07 43.03
C LEU A 411 53.76 -74.90 42.74
N GLU A 412 52.88 -75.26 43.68
CA GLU A 412 51.44 -74.99 43.57
C GLU A 412 51.15 -73.47 43.55
N LEU A 413 51.79 -72.70 44.42
CA LEU A 413 51.63 -71.24 44.50
C LEU A 413 52.18 -70.53 43.26
N GLU A 414 53.35 -70.94 42.74
CA GLU A 414 53.86 -70.44 41.46
C GLU A 414 52.91 -70.77 40.29
N THR A 415 52.31 -71.96 40.28
CA THR A 415 51.40 -72.38 39.21
C THR A 415 50.13 -71.54 39.23
N ARG A 416 49.51 -71.36 40.40
CA ARG A 416 48.36 -70.45 40.57
C ARG A 416 48.70 -69.00 40.21
N LEU A 417 49.90 -68.53 40.54
CA LEU A 417 50.33 -67.19 40.17
C LEU A 417 50.46 -67.03 38.65
N ARG A 418 50.91 -68.07 37.92
CA ARG A 418 50.94 -68.10 36.44
C ARG A 418 49.53 -68.11 35.86
N GLU A 419 48.65 -68.95 36.38
CA GLU A 419 47.23 -69.04 35.97
C GLU A 419 46.54 -67.68 36.11
N VAL A 420 46.57 -67.09 37.30
CA VAL A 420 45.99 -65.77 37.60
C VAL A 420 46.67 -64.65 36.77
N SER A 421 47.96 -64.75 36.44
CA SER A 421 48.61 -63.78 35.56
C SER A 421 48.11 -63.85 34.11
N LEU A 422 47.78 -65.06 33.62
CA LEU A 422 47.21 -65.25 32.28
C LEU A 422 45.77 -64.74 32.23
N GLU A 423 44.94 -65.05 33.24
CA GLU A 423 43.57 -64.54 33.37
C GLU A 423 43.49 -63.01 33.32
N HIS A 424 44.40 -62.31 34.00
CA HIS A 424 44.48 -60.85 33.95
C HIS A 424 44.93 -60.30 32.59
N GLU A 425 45.85 -60.96 31.88
CA GLU A 425 46.22 -60.55 30.51
C GLU A 425 45.08 -60.82 29.50
N GLU A 426 44.32 -61.91 29.65
CA GLU A 426 43.13 -62.18 28.82
C GLU A 426 42.04 -61.13 29.04
N GLN A 427 41.70 -60.81 30.30
CA GLN A 427 40.76 -59.73 30.64
C GLN A 427 41.21 -58.38 30.07
N LYS A 428 42.50 -58.06 30.17
CA LYS A 428 43.13 -56.85 29.63
C LYS A 428 43.12 -56.80 28.10
N LEU A 429 43.16 -57.95 27.41
CA LEU A 429 43.02 -58.03 25.95
C LEU A 429 41.56 -57.86 25.52
N GLU A 430 40.61 -58.45 26.23
CA GLU A 430 39.18 -58.29 25.95
C GLU A 430 38.70 -56.85 26.24
N LEU A 431 39.17 -56.22 27.32
CA LEU A 431 38.91 -54.78 27.57
C LEU A 431 39.50 -53.88 26.47
N LYS A 432 40.70 -54.19 25.94
CA LYS A 432 41.26 -53.47 24.79
C LYS A 432 40.40 -53.64 23.54
N ARG A 433 39.90 -54.85 23.28
CA ARG A 433 39.01 -55.14 22.15
C ARG A 433 37.71 -54.35 22.25
N GLN A 434 37.06 -54.36 23.42
CA GLN A 434 35.84 -53.58 23.68
C GLN A 434 36.09 -52.06 23.51
N LEU A 435 37.24 -51.56 23.95
CA LEU A 435 37.64 -50.18 23.71
C LEU A 435 37.81 -49.87 22.22
N THR A 436 38.43 -50.75 21.42
CA THR A 436 38.53 -50.55 19.96
C THR A 436 37.17 -50.63 19.25
N GLU A 437 36.25 -51.49 19.70
CA GLU A 437 34.90 -51.61 19.14
C GLU A 437 34.06 -50.35 19.43
N LEU A 438 34.17 -49.81 20.65
CA LEU A 438 33.57 -48.52 21.02
C LEU A 438 34.19 -47.34 20.26
N GLN A 439 35.50 -47.33 20.02
CA GLN A 439 36.17 -46.29 19.21
C GLN A 439 35.71 -46.31 17.75
N LEU A 440 35.59 -47.49 17.14
CA LEU A 440 35.06 -47.62 15.77
C LEU A 440 33.59 -47.17 15.71
N SER A 441 32.75 -47.58 16.66
CA SER A 441 31.35 -47.14 16.70
C SER A 441 31.21 -45.63 16.93
N LEU A 442 32.08 -45.02 17.74
CA LEU A 442 32.14 -43.56 17.90
C LEU A 442 32.49 -42.87 16.58
N GLN A 443 33.55 -43.31 15.90
CA GLN A 443 33.97 -42.79 14.60
C GLN A 443 32.87 -42.92 13.53
N GLU A 444 32.13 -44.03 13.52
CA GLU A 444 30.95 -44.19 12.67
C GLU A 444 29.87 -43.14 12.99
N ARG A 445 29.56 -42.89 14.27
CA ARG A 445 28.59 -41.86 14.68
C ARG A 445 29.06 -40.44 14.33
N GLU A 446 30.34 -40.14 14.45
CA GLU A 446 30.92 -38.86 14.01
C GLU A 446 30.78 -38.67 12.50
N SER A 447 31.00 -39.72 11.70
CA SER A 447 30.78 -39.68 10.25
C SER A 447 29.30 -39.49 9.88
N GLN A 448 28.38 -40.08 10.66
CA GLN A 448 26.93 -39.90 10.48
C GLN A 448 26.49 -38.49 10.88
N LEU A 449 27.01 -37.93 11.98
CA LEU A 449 26.71 -36.58 12.43
C LEU A 449 27.20 -35.52 11.43
N THR A 450 28.42 -35.66 10.91
CA THR A 450 28.96 -34.74 9.90
C THR A 450 28.20 -34.83 8.57
N ALA A 451 27.80 -36.03 8.14
CA ALA A 451 26.92 -36.21 6.97
C ALA A 451 25.53 -35.56 7.19
N LEU A 452 24.93 -35.70 8.36
CA LEU A 452 23.66 -35.05 8.72
C LEU A 452 23.77 -33.53 8.82
N GLN A 453 24.90 -33.00 9.31
CA GLN A 453 25.19 -31.56 9.32
C GLN A 453 25.31 -31.01 7.89
N ALA A 454 25.99 -31.71 6.99
CA ALA A 454 26.08 -31.32 5.58
C ALA A 454 24.70 -31.36 4.89
N ALA A 455 23.90 -32.40 5.12
CA ALA A 455 22.53 -32.50 4.60
C ALA A 455 21.62 -31.37 5.15
N ARG A 456 21.73 -31.04 6.44
CA ARG A 456 21.03 -29.89 7.04
C ARG A 456 21.45 -28.58 6.37
N ALA A 457 22.74 -28.34 6.17
CA ALA A 457 23.23 -27.11 5.53
C ALA A 457 22.71 -26.97 4.09
N ALA A 458 22.63 -28.07 3.33
CA ALA A 458 22.03 -28.09 1.99
C ALA A 458 20.53 -27.76 2.02
N LEU A 459 19.76 -28.36 2.94
CA LEU A 459 18.33 -28.06 3.12
C LEU A 459 18.09 -26.61 3.59
N GLU A 460 18.92 -26.07 4.47
CA GLU A 460 18.85 -24.66 4.86
C GLU A 460 19.23 -23.70 3.71
N SER A 461 20.07 -24.13 2.75
CA SER A 461 20.37 -23.37 1.54
C SER A 461 19.17 -23.36 0.59
N GLN A 462 18.58 -24.54 0.33
CA GLN A 462 17.36 -24.67 -0.48
C GLN A 462 16.18 -23.88 0.12
N LEU A 463 16.02 -23.87 1.45
CA LEU A 463 15.00 -23.07 2.13
C LEU A 463 15.23 -21.56 2.01
N ARG A 464 16.49 -21.10 1.92
CA ARG A 464 16.79 -19.68 1.63
C ARG A 464 16.46 -19.33 0.18
N GLN A 465 16.85 -20.17 -0.78
CA GLN A 465 16.54 -19.97 -2.20
C GLN A 465 15.02 -19.96 -2.46
N ALA A 466 14.28 -20.95 -1.93
CA ALA A 466 12.82 -21.01 -2.09
C ALA A 466 12.10 -19.81 -1.42
N LYS A 467 12.71 -19.15 -0.42
CA LYS A 467 12.20 -17.90 0.13
C LYS A 467 12.47 -16.72 -0.78
N THR A 468 13.67 -16.57 -1.34
CA THR A 468 13.97 -15.46 -2.27
C THR A 468 13.13 -15.57 -3.54
N GLU A 469 12.93 -16.78 -4.09
CA GLU A 469 12.04 -17.01 -5.24
C GLU A 469 10.56 -16.66 -4.93
N LEU A 470 10.10 -16.90 -3.71
CA LEU A 470 8.77 -16.46 -3.26
C LEU A 470 8.70 -14.94 -3.05
N GLU A 471 9.72 -14.33 -2.46
CA GLU A 471 9.80 -12.88 -2.24
C GLU A 471 9.81 -12.13 -3.58
N GLU A 472 10.61 -12.59 -4.55
CA GLU A 472 10.64 -12.08 -5.94
C GLU A 472 9.28 -12.21 -6.63
N THR A 473 8.65 -13.39 -6.63
CA THR A 473 7.32 -13.57 -7.26
C THR A 473 6.20 -12.81 -6.56
N THR A 474 6.31 -12.53 -5.25
CA THR A 474 5.38 -11.60 -4.58
C THR A 474 5.61 -10.15 -4.98
N ALA A 475 6.85 -9.72 -5.17
CA ALA A 475 7.15 -8.36 -5.64
C ALA A 475 6.65 -8.12 -7.08
N GLU A 476 6.84 -9.09 -7.99
CA GLU A 476 6.29 -9.03 -9.36
C GLU A 476 4.76 -8.89 -9.35
N ALA A 477 4.07 -9.66 -8.50
CA ALA A 477 2.62 -9.57 -8.35
C ALA A 477 2.15 -8.23 -7.74
N GLU A 478 2.90 -7.65 -6.80
CA GLU A 478 2.62 -6.32 -6.27
C GLU A 478 2.84 -5.22 -7.30
N GLU A 479 3.84 -5.32 -8.18
CA GLU A 479 4.04 -4.40 -9.30
C GLU A 479 2.90 -4.49 -10.33
N GLU A 480 2.42 -5.69 -10.68
CA GLU A 480 1.25 -5.84 -11.57
C GLU A 480 -0.01 -5.22 -10.95
N ILE A 481 -0.25 -5.45 -9.65
CA ILE A 481 -1.39 -4.85 -8.92
C ILE A 481 -1.28 -3.32 -8.91
N GLN A 482 -0.08 -2.75 -8.74
CA GLN A 482 0.15 -1.31 -8.81
C GLN A 482 -0.10 -0.77 -10.23
N ALA A 483 0.37 -1.44 -11.27
CA ALA A 483 0.13 -1.05 -12.66
C ALA A 483 -1.36 -1.08 -13.04
N LEU A 484 -2.08 -2.14 -12.66
CA LEU A 484 -3.53 -2.25 -12.85
C LEU A 484 -4.30 -1.18 -12.06
N THR A 485 -3.83 -0.85 -10.85
CA THR A 485 -4.39 0.23 -10.02
C THR A 485 -4.20 1.60 -10.69
N ALA A 486 -3.01 1.90 -11.21
CA ALA A 486 -2.74 3.13 -11.94
C ALA A 486 -3.57 3.25 -13.23
N HIS A 487 -3.77 2.14 -13.95
CA HIS A 487 -4.61 2.10 -15.14
C HIS A 487 -6.11 2.29 -14.82
N ARG A 488 -6.61 1.69 -13.73
CA ARG A 488 -7.97 1.94 -13.20
C ARG A 488 -8.17 3.43 -12.91
N ASP A 489 -7.22 4.06 -12.24
CA ASP A 489 -7.35 5.47 -11.85
C ASP A 489 -7.23 6.42 -13.05
N GLU A 490 -6.48 6.04 -14.07
CA GLU A 490 -6.45 6.74 -15.36
C GLU A 490 -7.77 6.61 -16.15
N ILE A 491 -8.42 5.44 -16.09
CA ILE A 491 -9.80 5.27 -16.60
C ILE A 491 -10.78 6.15 -15.81
N GLN A 492 -10.66 6.21 -14.48
CA GLN A 492 -11.52 7.03 -13.63
C GLN A 492 -11.38 8.53 -13.97
N ARG A 493 -10.14 9.05 -14.11
CA ARG A 493 -9.87 10.42 -14.57
C ARG A 493 -10.55 10.72 -15.90
N LYS A 494 -10.52 9.78 -16.86
CA LYS A 494 -11.18 9.91 -18.16
C LYS A 494 -12.71 9.95 -18.06
N PHE A 495 -13.31 9.16 -17.17
CA PHE A 495 -14.75 9.24 -16.90
C PHE A 495 -15.15 10.55 -16.21
N ASP A 496 -14.37 11.04 -15.25
CA ASP A 496 -14.67 12.32 -14.59
C ASP A 496 -14.43 13.53 -15.52
N ALA A 497 -13.43 13.47 -16.40
CA ALA A 497 -13.24 14.46 -17.46
C ALA A 497 -14.40 14.45 -18.48
N LEU A 498 -14.85 13.27 -18.92
CA LEU A 498 -16.02 13.14 -19.80
C LEU A 498 -17.28 13.69 -19.12
N ARG A 499 -17.50 13.36 -17.83
CA ARG A 499 -18.61 13.90 -17.03
C ARG A 499 -18.59 15.42 -16.96
N ASN A 500 -17.42 16.02 -16.73
CA ASN A 500 -17.27 17.47 -16.71
C ASN A 500 -17.50 18.10 -18.09
N SER A 501 -17.15 17.40 -19.19
CA SER A 501 -17.52 17.86 -20.54
C SER A 501 -19.03 17.78 -20.78
N CYS A 502 -19.73 16.78 -20.23
CA CYS A 502 -21.18 16.70 -20.31
C CYS A 502 -21.86 17.83 -19.54
N THR A 503 -21.37 18.22 -18.36
CA THR A 503 -21.92 19.39 -17.64
C THR A 503 -21.68 20.68 -18.41
N VAL A 504 -20.49 20.88 -18.98
CA VAL A 504 -20.21 22.05 -19.83
C VAL A 504 -21.10 22.09 -21.09
N ILE A 505 -21.45 20.94 -21.66
CA ILE A 505 -22.44 20.87 -22.76
C ILE A 505 -23.82 21.32 -22.25
N THR A 506 -24.29 20.85 -21.09
CA THR A 506 -25.56 21.29 -20.50
C THR A 506 -25.54 22.79 -20.18
N ASP A 507 -24.46 23.33 -19.61
CA ASP A 507 -24.29 24.76 -19.33
C ASP A 507 -24.37 25.61 -20.62
N LEU A 508 -23.89 25.09 -21.75
CA LEU A 508 -23.96 25.73 -23.08
C LEU A 508 -25.34 25.57 -23.73
N GLU A 509 -26.04 24.46 -23.52
CA GLU A 509 -27.43 24.26 -23.94
C GLU A 509 -28.36 25.22 -23.18
N GLU A 510 -28.17 25.42 -21.88
CA GLU A 510 -28.90 26.42 -21.09
C GLU A 510 -28.61 27.86 -21.57
N GLN A 511 -27.35 28.20 -21.84
CA GLN A 511 -27.00 29.51 -22.43
C GLN A 511 -27.62 29.73 -23.82
N LEU A 512 -27.67 28.69 -24.66
CA LEU A 512 -28.28 28.77 -25.99
C LEU A 512 -29.81 28.94 -25.90
N ASN A 513 -30.45 28.27 -24.94
CA ASN A 513 -31.88 28.45 -24.65
C ASN A 513 -32.17 29.89 -24.18
N GLN A 514 -31.39 30.42 -23.22
CA GLN A 514 -31.54 31.81 -22.77
C GLN A 514 -31.38 32.80 -23.94
N LEU A 515 -30.33 32.65 -24.76
CA LEU A 515 -30.14 33.51 -25.95
C LEU A 515 -31.27 33.35 -26.97
N THR A 516 -31.98 32.22 -27.00
CA THR A 516 -33.15 32.01 -27.86
C THR A 516 -34.39 32.71 -27.30
N GLU A 517 -34.58 32.69 -25.98
CA GLU A 517 -35.63 33.45 -25.28
C GLU A 517 -35.40 34.96 -25.41
N ASP A 518 -34.17 35.44 -25.17
CA ASP A 518 -33.77 36.85 -25.36
C ASP A 518 -34.04 37.33 -26.81
N ASN A 519 -33.75 36.49 -27.81
CA ASN A 519 -34.06 36.79 -29.20
C ASN A 519 -35.57 36.77 -29.48
N ALA A 520 -36.35 35.91 -28.83
CA ALA A 520 -37.82 35.96 -28.93
C ALA A 520 -38.38 37.24 -28.31
N GLU A 521 -37.87 37.69 -27.16
CA GLU A 521 -38.24 38.98 -26.57
C GLU A 521 -37.87 40.16 -27.47
N LEU A 522 -36.65 40.20 -28.02
CA LEU A 522 -36.23 41.25 -28.95
C LEU A 522 -37.05 41.26 -30.24
N ASN A 523 -37.44 40.09 -30.77
CA ASN A 523 -38.35 40.02 -31.92
C ASN A 523 -39.77 40.52 -31.58
N ASN A 524 -40.29 40.21 -30.39
CA ASN A 524 -41.55 40.77 -29.91
C ASN A 524 -41.47 42.30 -29.75
N GLN A 525 -40.38 42.81 -29.18
CA GLN A 525 -40.13 44.25 -29.05
C GLN A 525 -40.05 44.94 -30.41
N ASN A 526 -39.32 44.36 -31.37
CA ASN A 526 -39.27 44.85 -32.75
C ASN A 526 -40.65 44.86 -33.41
N PHE A 527 -41.46 43.81 -33.23
CA PHE A 527 -42.84 43.77 -33.75
C PHE A 527 -43.71 44.89 -33.16
N TYR A 528 -43.63 45.15 -31.84
CA TYR A 528 -44.33 46.27 -31.22
C TYR A 528 -43.85 47.63 -31.73
N LEU A 529 -42.54 47.82 -31.92
CA LEU A 529 -41.96 49.06 -32.45
C LEU A 529 -42.31 49.29 -33.93
N SER A 530 -42.29 48.24 -34.77
CA SER A 530 -42.79 48.32 -36.15
C SER A 530 -44.27 48.69 -36.18
N LYS A 531 -45.11 48.07 -35.33
CA LYS A 531 -46.54 48.41 -35.26
C LYS A 531 -46.78 49.86 -34.81
N GLN A 532 -45.98 50.38 -33.87
CA GLN A 532 -46.02 51.80 -33.49
C GLN A 532 -45.55 52.73 -34.62
N LEU A 533 -44.57 52.31 -35.43
CA LEU A 533 -44.12 53.05 -36.61
C LEU A 533 -45.18 53.05 -37.73
N ASP A 534 -45.86 51.94 -37.95
CA ASP A 534 -46.99 51.83 -38.89
C ASP A 534 -48.15 52.74 -38.45
N GLU A 535 -48.51 52.73 -37.16
CA GLU A 535 -49.52 53.62 -36.57
C GLU A 535 -49.12 55.09 -36.69
N ALA A 536 -47.85 55.44 -36.46
CA ALA A 536 -47.32 56.78 -36.68
C ALA A 536 -47.28 57.17 -38.17
N SER A 537 -47.13 56.20 -39.09
CA SER A 537 -47.16 56.46 -40.53
C SER A 537 -48.56 56.85 -41.02
N GLY A 538 -49.62 56.35 -40.38
CA GLY A 538 -51.01 56.76 -40.66
C GLY A 538 -51.26 58.26 -40.44
N ALA A 539 -50.57 58.89 -39.47
CA ALA A 539 -50.62 60.34 -39.27
C ALA A 539 -49.98 61.13 -40.43
N SER A 540 -49.18 60.49 -41.30
CA SER A 540 -48.69 61.12 -42.54
C SER A 540 -49.81 61.32 -43.55
N ASP A 541 -50.82 60.44 -43.60
CA ASP A 541 -51.95 60.58 -44.51
C ASP A 541 -52.89 61.73 -44.09
N GLU A 542 -53.07 61.94 -42.79
CA GLU A 542 -53.76 63.13 -42.25
C GLU A 542 -53.05 64.43 -42.65
N ILE A 543 -51.71 64.44 -42.60
CA ILE A 543 -50.89 65.58 -43.07
C ILE A 543 -51.04 65.81 -44.58
N VAL A 544 -51.22 64.76 -45.39
CA VAL A 544 -51.50 64.88 -46.84
C VAL A 544 -52.90 65.44 -47.09
N GLN A 545 -53.91 64.99 -46.34
CA GLN A 545 -55.28 65.52 -46.44
C GLN A 545 -55.33 67.01 -46.10
N LEU A 546 -54.79 67.43 -44.95
CA LEU A 546 -54.74 68.83 -44.51
C LEU A 546 -53.99 69.74 -45.51
N ARG A 547 -52.95 69.24 -46.20
CA ARG A 547 -52.28 69.99 -47.28
C ARG A 547 -53.21 70.23 -48.47
N SER A 548 -54.00 69.22 -48.86
CA SER A 548 -54.95 69.35 -49.98
C SER A 548 -56.08 70.35 -49.69
N GLU A 549 -56.52 70.45 -48.43
CA GLU A 549 -57.50 71.46 -47.98
C GLU A 549 -56.90 72.87 -48.00
N VAL A 550 -55.67 73.05 -47.52
CA VAL A 550 -54.96 74.35 -47.58
C VAL A 550 -54.80 74.83 -49.03
N ASP A 551 -54.44 73.93 -49.95
CA ASP A 551 -54.34 74.28 -51.38
C ASP A 551 -55.71 74.42 -52.07
N HIS A 552 -56.82 73.99 -51.46
CA HIS A 552 -58.18 74.34 -51.88
C HIS A 552 -58.58 75.74 -51.42
N LEU A 553 -58.36 76.07 -50.14
CA LEU A 553 -58.67 77.39 -49.59
C LEU A 553 -57.86 78.50 -50.29
N ARG A 554 -56.61 78.22 -50.65
CA ARG A 554 -55.77 79.13 -51.47
C ARG A 554 -56.40 79.47 -52.82
N ARG A 555 -56.98 78.48 -53.52
CA ARG A 555 -57.66 78.70 -54.80
C ARG A 555 -58.90 79.58 -54.64
N GLU A 556 -59.74 79.30 -53.65
CA GLU A 556 -60.90 80.15 -53.35
C GLU A 556 -60.55 81.61 -53.04
N ILE A 557 -59.44 81.84 -52.32
CA ILE A 557 -58.96 83.19 -52.04
C ILE A 557 -58.61 83.91 -53.34
N THR A 558 -57.83 83.28 -54.23
CA THR A 558 -57.45 83.89 -55.52
C THR A 558 -58.65 84.17 -56.44
N GLU A 559 -59.69 83.32 -56.42
CA GLU A 559 -60.93 83.58 -57.16
C GLU A 559 -61.71 84.79 -56.61
N ARG A 560 -61.83 84.90 -55.28
CA ARG A 560 -62.48 86.07 -54.64
C ARG A 560 -61.69 87.35 -54.85
N GLU A 561 -60.36 87.31 -54.85
CA GLU A 561 -59.50 88.45 -55.18
C GLU A 561 -59.71 88.92 -56.63
N MET A 562 -59.82 88.00 -57.58
CA MET A 562 -60.11 88.33 -58.99
C MET A 562 -61.52 88.94 -59.16
N GLN A 563 -62.51 88.43 -58.44
CA GLN A 563 -63.87 89.03 -58.43
C GLN A 563 -63.85 90.46 -57.86
N LEU A 564 -63.11 90.69 -56.78
CA LEU A 564 -62.96 92.02 -56.17
C LEU A 564 -62.23 93.03 -57.07
N THR A 565 -61.21 92.62 -57.84
CA THR A 565 -60.54 93.51 -58.79
C THR A 565 -61.44 93.88 -59.96
N SER A 566 -62.22 92.92 -60.50
CA SER A 566 -63.23 93.20 -61.52
C SER A 566 -64.31 94.17 -61.01
N GLN A 567 -64.83 93.97 -59.80
CA GLN A 567 -65.81 94.90 -59.21
C GLN A 567 -65.25 96.32 -59.04
N LYS A 568 -63.99 96.47 -58.60
CA LYS A 568 -63.32 97.79 -58.52
C LYS A 568 -63.29 98.50 -59.88
N GLN A 569 -62.90 97.80 -60.94
CA GLN A 569 -62.87 98.35 -62.31
C GLN A 569 -64.26 98.82 -62.76
N THR A 570 -65.33 98.05 -62.48
CA THR A 570 -66.70 98.48 -62.81
C THR A 570 -67.14 99.73 -62.02
N MET A 571 -66.73 99.84 -60.76
CA MET A 571 -67.03 101.02 -59.93
C MET A 571 -66.23 102.25 -60.36
N GLU A 572 -65.00 102.09 -60.84
CA GLU A 572 -64.19 103.18 -61.40
C GLU A 572 -64.79 103.70 -62.72
N ALA A 573 -65.23 102.81 -63.61
CA ALA A 573 -65.95 103.17 -64.83
C ALA A 573 -67.28 103.89 -64.54
N LEU A 574 -68.04 103.45 -63.53
CA LEU A 574 -69.27 104.13 -63.11
C LEU A 574 -68.99 105.55 -62.58
N LYS A 575 -67.92 105.74 -61.79
CA LYS A 575 -67.52 107.06 -61.31
C LYS A 575 -67.21 108.03 -62.45
N THR A 576 -66.47 107.61 -63.48
CA THR A 576 -66.17 108.49 -64.63
C THR A 576 -67.42 108.81 -65.46
N THR A 577 -68.42 107.91 -65.52
CA THR A 577 -69.72 108.28 -66.12
C THR A 577 -70.54 109.25 -65.26
N CYS A 578 -70.47 109.17 -63.93
CA CYS A 578 -71.14 110.13 -63.05
C CYS A 578 -70.55 111.54 -63.21
N THR A 579 -69.23 111.71 -63.15
CA THR A 579 -68.61 113.03 -63.28
C THR A 579 -68.86 113.69 -64.64
N MET A 580 -68.94 112.90 -65.72
CA MET A 580 -69.28 113.42 -67.05
C MET A 580 -70.75 113.86 -67.15
N LEU A 581 -71.67 113.22 -66.42
CA LEU A 581 -73.06 113.64 -66.32
C LEU A 581 -73.22 114.89 -65.44
N GLU A 582 -72.41 115.03 -64.39
CA GLU A 582 -72.37 116.23 -63.53
C GLU A 582 -71.93 117.47 -64.32
N GLU A 583 -70.89 117.38 -65.15
CA GLU A 583 -70.49 118.46 -66.07
C GLU A 583 -71.60 118.80 -67.08
N GLN A 584 -72.25 117.81 -67.69
CA GLN A 584 -73.35 118.02 -68.63
C GLN A 584 -74.59 118.68 -67.99
N VAL A 585 -74.84 118.48 -66.69
CA VAL A 585 -75.90 119.17 -65.97
C VAL A 585 -75.53 120.64 -65.71
N MET A 586 -74.29 120.93 -65.29
CA MET A 586 -73.86 122.32 -65.06
C MET A 586 -73.90 123.18 -66.34
N ASP A 587 -73.52 122.62 -67.49
CA ASP A 587 -73.63 123.32 -68.79
C ASP A 587 -75.09 123.66 -69.15
N LEU A 588 -76.04 122.78 -68.81
CA LEU A 588 -77.47 123.01 -69.03
C LEU A 588 -78.06 124.03 -68.05
N GLU A 589 -77.61 124.03 -66.79
CA GLU A 589 -78.01 125.02 -65.79
C GLU A 589 -77.52 126.43 -66.20
N ALA A 590 -76.28 126.56 -66.68
CA ALA A 590 -75.74 127.83 -67.17
C ALA A 590 -76.52 128.38 -68.39
N LEU A 591 -76.86 127.53 -69.36
CA LEU A 591 -77.69 127.91 -70.51
C LEU A 591 -79.12 128.32 -70.11
N ASN A 592 -79.67 127.72 -69.05
CA ASN A 592 -80.98 128.06 -68.52
C ASN A 592 -80.97 129.44 -67.83
N ASP A 593 -79.92 129.78 -67.07
CA ASP A 593 -79.76 131.10 -66.45
C ASP A 593 -79.57 132.22 -67.49
N GLU A 594 -78.82 131.97 -68.58
CA GLU A 594 -78.75 132.92 -69.71
C GLU A 594 -80.12 133.18 -70.34
N LEU A 595 -80.96 132.15 -70.47
CA LEU A 595 -82.33 132.28 -70.98
C LEU A 595 -83.23 133.09 -70.05
N LEU A 596 -83.22 132.81 -68.74
CA LEU A 596 -84.02 133.54 -67.74
C LEU A 596 -83.64 135.03 -67.68
N GLU A 597 -82.36 135.35 -67.82
CA GLU A 597 -81.90 136.75 -67.86
C GLU A 597 -82.30 137.45 -69.18
N LYS A 598 -82.44 136.71 -70.30
CA LYS A 598 -83.06 137.25 -71.52
C LYS A 598 -84.56 137.50 -71.35
N GLU A 599 -85.29 136.63 -70.65
CA GLU A 599 -86.71 136.88 -70.36
C GLU A 599 -86.89 138.13 -69.50
N ARG A 600 -86.12 138.30 -68.42
CA ARG A 600 -86.09 139.54 -67.62
C ARG A 600 -85.85 140.79 -68.45
N GLN A 601 -84.90 140.74 -69.38
CA GLN A 601 -84.60 141.86 -70.29
C GLN A 601 -85.81 142.20 -71.17
N TRP A 602 -86.54 141.21 -71.69
CA TRP A 602 -87.80 141.42 -72.42
C TRP A 602 -88.92 142.00 -71.55
N GLU A 603 -89.05 141.58 -70.30
CA GLU A 603 -90.11 142.05 -69.42
C GLU A 603 -89.87 143.49 -68.93
N ALA A 604 -88.62 143.86 -68.67
CA ALA A 604 -88.24 145.25 -68.39
C ALA A 604 -88.60 146.19 -69.55
N TRP A 605 -88.29 145.80 -70.79
CA TRP A 605 -88.69 146.55 -71.99
C TRP A 605 -90.22 146.64 -72.15
N ARG A 606 -90.94 145.55 -71.83
CA ARG A 606 -92.41 145.51 -71.86
C ARG A 606 -93.03 146.45 -70.83
N SER A 607 -92.44 146.57 -69.64
CA SER A 607 -92.90 147.50 -68.59
C SER A 607 -92.78 148.96 -69.04
N VAL A 608 -91.60 149.37 -69.52
CA VAL A 608 -91.34 150.77 -69.94
C VAL A 608 -92.34 151.24 -71.01
N LEU A 609 -92.66 150.39 -72.00
CA LEU A 609 -93.67 150.68 -73.03
C LEU A 609 -95.10 150.73 -72.45
N GLY A 610 -95.38 149.96 -71.40
CA GLY A 610 -96.63 150.01 -70.63
C GLY A 610 -96.78 151.30 -69.82
N ASP A 611 -95.69 151.80 -69.26
CA ASP A 611 -95.64 153.06 -68.50
C ASP A 611 -95.82 154.28 -69.42
N GLU A 612 -95.17 154.30 -70.59
CA GLU A 612 -95.40 155.34 -71.62
C GLU A 612 -96.89 155.39 -72.04
N LYS A 613 -97.47 154.23 -72.36
CA LYS A 613 -98.91 154.10 -72.67
C LYS A 613 -99.79 154.63 -71.52
N SER A 614 -99.45 154.29 -70.28
CA SER A 614 -100.18 154.73 -69.09
C SER A 614 -100.11 156.24 -68.88
N GLN A 615 -98.97 156.88 -69.19
CA GLN A 615 -98.85 158.34 -69.17
C GLN A 615 -99.72 159.02 -70.23
N PHE A 616 -99.81 158.48 -71.45
CA PHE A 616 -100.74 158.99 -72.46
C PHE A 616 -102.20 158.87 -72.01
N GLU A 617 -102.61 157.73 -71.43
CA GLU A 617 -103.96 157.55 -70.90
C GLU A 617 -104.28 158.47 -69.71
N CYS A 618 -103.32 158.75 -68.83
CA CYS A 618 -103.50 159.72 -67.75
C CYS A 618 -103.75 161.13 -68.30
N ARG A 619 -103.00 161.56 -69.32
CA ARG A 619 -103.20 162.88 -69.97
C ARG A 619 -104.57 163.00 -70.64
N VAL A 620 -105.10 161.90 -71.21
CA VAL A 620 -106.49 161.85 -71.70
C VAL A 620 -107.50 161.91 -70.55
N ARG A 621 -107.28 161.19 -69.43
CA ARG A 621 -108.15 161.22 -68.25
C ARG A 621 -108.17 162.58 -67.53
N GLU A 622 -107.09 163.36 -67.58
CA GLU A 622 -107.05 164.73 -67.06
C GLU A 622 -107.97 165.66 -67.88
N LEU A 623 -107.85 165.61 -69.21
CA LEU A 623 -108.71 166.37 -70.14
C LEU A 623 -110.19 165.98 -70.00
N GLN A 624 -110.46 164.69 -69.77
CA GLN A 624 -111.80 164.17 -69.53
C GLN A 624 -112.39 164.72 -68.22
N ARG A 625 -111.63 164.72 -67.12
CA ARG A 625 -112.08 165.28 -65.83
C ARG A 625 -112.44 166.76 -65.91
N MET A 626 -111.62 167.57 -66.60
CA MET A 626 -111.91 169.00 -66.80
C MET A 626 -113.26 169.22 -67.48
N LEU A 627 -113.51 168.49 -68.58
CA LEU A 627 -114.78 168.53 -69.29
C LEU A 627 -115.96 168.08 -68.43
N ASP A 628 -115.78 167.05 -67.60
CA ASP A 628 -116.85 166.52 -66.77
C ASP A 628 -117.13 167.40 -65.53
N THR A 629 -116.15 168.13 -64.99
CA THR A 629 -116.39 169.14 -63.93
C THR A 629 -117.23 170.33 -64.39
N GLU A 630 -117.08 170.80 -65.63
CA GLU A 630 -117.92 171.88 -66.15
C GLU A 630 -119.36 171.39 -66.43
N LYS A 631 -119.52 170.15 -66.93
CA LYS A 631 -120.84 169.51 -67.08
C LYS A 631 -121.56 169.35 -65.73
N GLN A 632 -120.82 168.97 -64.68
CA GLN A 632 -121.36 168.82 -63.32
C GLN A 632 -121.95 170.13 -62.76
N SER A 633 -121.60 171.27 -63.35
CA SER A 633 -122.12 172.60 -62.99
C SER A 633 -123.32 173.05 -63.86
N ARG A 634 -123.80 172.22 -64.80
CA ARG A 634 -124.85 172.59 -65.77
C ARG A 634 -125.96 171.58 -65.97
N TRP A 635 -125.67 170.29 -65.83
CA TRP A 635 -126.71 169.27 -65.71
C TRP A 635 -126.62 168.61 -64.35
N ASP A 636 -126.92 169.42 -63.33
CA ASP A 636 -127.75 168.97 -62.22
C ASP A 636 -129.20 168.84 -62.74
N PHE A 637 -129.45 167.87 -63.63
CA PHE A 637 -130.06 166.59 -63.26
C PHE A 637 -130.50 165.72 -64.47
N LEU A 638 -130.13 166.01 -65.73
CA LEU A 638 -130.69 165.29 -66.91
C LEU A 638 -129.70 164.82 -68.00
N ARG A 639 -129.79 163.49 -68.23
CA ARG A 639 -129.58 162.63 -69.43
C ARG A 639 -129.61 163.30 -70.84
N PRO A 640 -129.15 162.63 -71.93
CA PRO A 640 -128.46 161.30 -72.05
C PRO A 640 -127.31 161.18 -73.11
N SER A 641 -126.75 159.95 -73.27
CA SER A 641 -126.24 159.31 -74.53
C SER A 641 -124.74 159.38 -74.98
N GLN A 642 -124.42 158.45 -75.91
CA GLN A 642 -123.15 158.00 -76.60
C GLN A 642 -122.58 159.04 -77.64
N PRO A 643 -121.50 158.86 -78.48
CA PRO A 643 -120.75 157.63 -78.95
C PRO A 643 -119.19 157.63 -79.35
N HIS A 644 -118.56 156.42 -79.42
CA HIS A 644 -117.55 155.80 -80.39
C HIS A 644 -116.06 156.27 -80.78
N SER A 645 -115.02 155.39 -80.54
CA SER A 645 -114.01 154.69 -81.48
C SER A 645 -112.49 155.11 -81.86
N TYR A 646 -111.57 154.09 -82.11
CA TYR A 646 -110.29 153.96 -82.99
C TYR A 646 -108.77 153.67 -82.44
N HIS A 647 -107.70 153.30 -83.26
CA HIS A 647 -106.41 152.42 -82.99
C HIS A 647 -105.04 152.71 -83.83
N LEU A 648 -103.76 152.09 -83.89
CA LEU A 648 -102.71 151.18 -83.17
C LEU A 648 -101.31 150.82 -83.96
N PRO A 649 -100.01 150.71 -83.41
CA PRO A 649 -98.71 150.27 -84.15
C PRO A 649 -97.29 149.72 -83.50
N LEU A 650 -96.46 148.84 -84.20
CA LEU A 650 -94.92 148.59 -84.47
C LEU A 650 -93.62 148.38 -83.50
N LYS A 651 -92.56 147.49 -83.83
CA LYS A 651 -90.98 147.54 -83.65
C LYS A 651 -89.93 146.27 -83.62
N LEU A 652 -88.69 146.22 -82.95
CA LEU A 652 -87.30 145.53 -83.29
C LEU A 652 -86.27 144.85 -82.18
N THR A 653 -84.93 144.44 -82.43
CA THR A 653 -83.88 143.55 -81.63
C THR A 653 -82.27 143.92 -81.67
N PHE A 654 -81.05 143.28 -81.29
CA PHE A 654 -80.35 141.96 -80.80
C PHE A 654 -78.73 141.96 -80.41
N LEU A 655 -77.95 140.92 -79.83
CA LEU A 655 -76.37 140.73 -79.75
C LEU A 655 -75.54 139.91 -78.56
N GLY A 656 -74.16 139.54 -78.60
CA GLY A 656 -73.21 138.82 -77.55
C GLY A 656 -71.67 138.28 -77.83
N HIS A 657 -70.74 137.81 -76.87
CA HIS A 657 -69.25 137.24 -77.05
C HIS A 657 -68.30 136.62 -75.82
N PRO A 658 -67.15 135.78 -75.95
CA PRO A 658 -66.26 135.03 -74.87
C PRO A 658 -64.64 134.70 -74.96
N GLU A 659 -63.83 134.10 -73.95
CA GLU A 659 -62.46 133.24 -73.86
C GLU A 659 -61.47 133.32 -72.53
N LEU A 660 -60.29 132.66 -72.08
CA LEU A 660 -59.34 131.39 -72.12
C LEU A 660 -58.06 131.29 -71.05
N LEU A 661 -57.31 130.15 -70.63
CA LEU A 661 -55.96 130.04 -69.79
C LEU A 661 -55.07 128.65 -69.55
N LYS A 662 -53.92 128.51 -68.73
CA LYS A 662 -52.95 127.26 -68.49
C LYS A 662 -51.74 127.15 -67.36
N ARG A 663 -51.22 125.92 -66.84
CA ARG A 663 -49.76 125.36 -66.47
C ARG A 663 -49.20 124.75 -65.03
N ASP A 664 -48.14 123.82 -64.90
CA ASP A 664 -47.17 123.50 -63.70
C ASP A 664 -46.39 122.06 -63.42
N LYS A 665 -45.71 121.71 -62.23
CA LYS A 665 -44.51 120.71 -62.02
C LYS A 665 -43.95 120.13 -60.58
N LEU A 666 -42.95 119.14 -60.46
CA LEU A 666 -41.86 118.70 -59.38
C LEU A 666 -41.83 117.20 -58.72
N CYS A 667 -40.91 116.47 -57.92
CA CYS A 667 -39.48 116.33 -57.26
C CYS A 667 -39.23 114.86 -56.56
N LEU A 668 -38.20 114.24 -55.80
CA LEU A 668 -36.71 114.23 -55.32
C LEU A 668 -36.19 112.93 -54.45
N GLU A 669 -34.86 112.59 -54.14
CA GLU A 669 -34.29 111.42 -53.25
C GLU A 669 -32.73 111.43 -52.72
N MET A 670 -32.14 110.42 -51.94
CA MET A 670 -30.71 110.30 -51.38
C MET A 670 -30.12 108.86 -50.90
N PRO A 671 -28.78 108.62 -50.64
CA PRO A 671 -28.12 107.26 -50.43
C PRO A 671 -27.10 106.96 -49.24
N LEU A 672 -26.74 105.68 -48.97
CA LEU A 672 -25.60 105.20 -48.10
C LEU A 672 -25.17 103.70 -48.34
N THR A 673 -23.91 103.38 -48.70
CA THR A 673 -23.39 101.98 -48.78
C THR A 673 -21.86 101.82 -48.63
N LYS A 674 -21.34 101.18 -47.57
CA LYS A 674 -19.95 100.64 -47.56
C LYS A 674 -19.70 99.45 -46.61
N ASP A 675 -20.27 99.44 -45.41
CA ASP A 675 -19.92 98.46 -44.36
C ASP A 675 -20.38 97.04 -44.68
N LEU A 676 -21.49 96.90 -45.42
CA LEU A 676 -22.11 95.62 -45.77
C LEU A 676 -21.17 94.63 -46.50
N LEU A 677 -20.15 95.12 -47.21
CA LEU A 677 -19.21 94.29 -47.95
C LEU A 677 -18.25 93.51 -47.02
N ASN A 678 -17.78 94.16 -45.96
CA ASN A 678 -16.74 93.66 -45.05
C ASN A 678 -17.25 92.49 -44.16
N ASP A 679 -18.55 92.44 -43.91
CA ASP A 679 -19.20 91.35 -43.18
C ASP A 679 -19.54 90.12 -44.03
N LEU A 680 -19.50 90.23 -45.37
CA LEU A 680 -19.68 89.10 -46.27
C LEU A 680 -18.39 88.30 -46.44
N GLU A 681 -17.24 88.98 -46.56
CA GLU A 681 -15.92 88.34 -46.69
C GLU A 681 -15.59 87.44 -45.48
N LYS A 682 -15.85 87.93 -44.25
CA LYS A 682 -15.64 87.15 -43.00
C LYS A 682 -16.53 85.91 -42.92
N LYS A 683 -17.76 85.99 -43.43
CA LYS A 683 -18.69 84.83 -43.49
C LYS A 683 -18.21 83.79 -44.49
N HIS A 684 -17.63 84.22 -45.62
CA HIS A 684 -17.08 83.30 -46.62
C HIS A 684 -15.90 82.49 -46.06
N ALA A 685 -14.97 83.12 -45.34
CA ALA A 685 -13.84 82.44 -44.71
C ALA A 685 -14.26 81.39 -43.65
N MET A 686 -15.31 81.66 -42.86
CA MET A 686 -15.86 80.67 -41.92
C MET A 686 -16.52 79.47 -42.62
N LEU A 687 -17.16 79.69 -43.77
CA LEU A 687 -17.76 78.61 -44.56
C LEU A 687 -16.69 77.69 -45.18
N GLU A 688 -15.56 78.24 -45.66
CA GLU A 688 -14.43 77.41 -46.14
C GLU A 688 -13.86 76.50 -45.05
N MET A 689 -13.65 77.02 -43.84
CA MET A 689 -13.11 76.23 -42.72
C MET A 689 -14.06 75.10 -42.32
N ASN A 690 -15.37 75.37 -42.25
CA ASN A 690 -16.37 74.35 -41.96
C ASN A 690 -16.46 73.29 -43.08
N ALA A 691 -16.39 73.69 -44.35
CA ALA A 691 -16.38 72.76 -45.48
C ALA A 691 -15.17 71.80 -45.42
N ARG A 692 -13.96 72.33 -45.17
CA ARG A 692 -12.74 71.51 -45.04
C ARG A 692 -12.80 70.56 -43.83
N SER A 693 -13.37 70.99 -42.70
CA SER A 693 -13.55 70.13 -41.52
C SER A 693 -14.56 68.99 -41.75
N LEU A 694 -15.67 69.27 -42.44
CA LEU A 694 -16.65 68.24 -42.81
C LEU A 694 -16.08 67.24 -43.82
N GLN A 695 -15.30 67.72 -44.79
CA GLN A 695 -14.64 66.87 -45.79
C GLN A 695 -13.62 65.92 -45.14
N GLN A 696 -12.79 66.43 -44.22
CA GLN A 696 -11.84 65.59 -43.46
C GLN A 696 -12.54 64.50 -42.63
N LYS A 697 -13.72 64.78 -42.05
CA LYS A 697 -14.53 63.76 -41.35
C LYS A 697 -15.07 62.70 -42.32
N LEU A 698 -15.53 63.11 -43.49
CA LEU A 698 -16.03 62.21 -44.54
C LEU A 698 -14.92 61.26 -45.05
N GLU A 699 -13.68 61.75 -45.18
CA GLU A 699 -12.51 60.91 -45.44
C GLU A 699 -12.30 59.86 -44.31
N THR A 700 -12.33 60.27 -43.03
CA THR A 700 -12.12 59.32 -41.92
C THR A 700 -13.21 58.24 -41.80
N GLU A 701 -14.48 58.54 -42.11
CA GLU A 701 -15.52 57.51 -42.15
C GLU A 701 -15.38 56.57 -43.36
N ARG A 702 -14.89 57.07 -44.51
CA ARG A 702 -14.57 56.21 -45.67
C ARG A 702 -13.46 55.22 -45.34
N GLU A 703 -12.39 55.65 -44.67
CA GLU A 703 -11.33 54.76 -44.21
C GLU A 703 -11.83 53.71 -43.21
N LEU A 704 -12.62 54.11 -42.21
CA LEU A 704 -13.21 53.19 -41.24
C LEU A 704 -14.12 52.16 -41.92
N LYS A 705 -14.97 52.60 -42.86
CA LYS A 705 -15.84 51.71 -43.63
C LYS A 705 -15.04 50.72 -44.50
N GLN A 706 -13.92 51.16 -45.09
CA GLN A 706 -13.06 50.28 -45.86
C GLN A 706 -12.39 49.22 -44.96
N ARG A 707 -11.82 49.60 -43.81
CA ARG A 707 -11.23 48.66 -42.86
C ARG A 707 -12.24 47.63 -42.33
N LEU A 708 -13.50 48.04 -42.10
CA LEU A 708 -14.58 47.13 -41.71
C LEU A 708 -14.94 46.13 -42.83
N LEU A 709 -14.94 46.55 -44.09
CA LEU A 709 -15.16 45.65 -45.24
C LEU A 709 -13.99 44.67 -45.42
N GLU A 710 -12.76 45.11 -45.17
CA GLU A 710 -11.56 44.26 -45.17
C GLU A 710 -11.61 43.24 -44.02
N GLU A 711 -11.98 43.65 -42.80
CA GLU A 711 -12.20 42.72 -41.67
C GLU A 711 -13.30 41.69 -41.93
N VAL A 712 -14.43 42.10 -42.53
CA VAL A 712 -15.52 41.18 -42.90
C VAL A 712 -15.04 40.19 -43.96
N SER A 713 -14.28 40.65 -44.96
CA SER A 713 -13.69 39.80 -45.99
C SER A 713 -12.74 38.75 -45.39
N VAL A 714 -11.81 39.17 -44.52
CA VAL A 714 -10.87 38.27 -43.82
C VAL A 714 -11.61 37.27 -42.91
N LYS A 715 -12.66 37.69 -42.21
CA LYS A 715 -13.51 36.77 -41.41
C LYS A 715 -14.24 35.76 -42.31
N GLN A 716 -14.72 36.19 -43.48
CA GLN A 716 -15.43 35.32 -44.42
C GLN A 716 -14.49 34.31 -45.12
N GLU A 717 -13.25 34.70 -45.43
CA GLU A 717 -12.21 33.79 -45.93
C GLU A 717 -11.73 32.81 -44.84
N ARG A 718 -11.55 33.27 -43.60
CA ARG A 718 -11.20 32.41 -42.46
C ARG A 718 -12.30 31.38 -42.16
N ASN A 719 -13.56 31.77 -42.27
CA ASN A 719 -14.68 30.82 -42.21
C ASN A 719 -14.65 29.84 -43.39
N ARG A 720 -14.43 30.29 -44.63
CA ARG A 720 -14.24 29.37 -45.78
C ARG A 720 -13.13 28.34 -45.55
N ALA A 721 -12.01 28.75 -44.95
CA ALA A 721 -10.92 27.85 -44.60
C ALA A 721 -11.33 26.80 -43.54
N SER A 722 -12.09 27.21 -42.52
CA SER A 722 -12.65 26.26 -41.52
C SER A 722 -13.60 25.27 -42.19
N TRP A 723 -14.60 25.76 -42.94
CA TRP A 723 -15.59 24.93 -43.62
C TRP A 723 -14.96 23.96 -44.64
N ASN A 724 -13.87 24.35 -45.32
CA ASN A 724 -13.11 23.45 -46.18
C ASN A 724 -12.32 22.39 -45.38
N SER A 725 -11.72 22.76 -44.25
CA SER A 725 -11.03 21.81 -43.35
C SER A 725 -12.00 20.80 -42.74
N GLU A 726 -13.16 21.27 -42.27
CA GLU A 726 -14.23 20.42 -41.77
C GLU A 726 -14.84 19.57 -42.90
N GLY A 727 -14.96 20.13 -44.11
CA GLY A 727 -15.36 19.40 -45.32
C GLY A 727 -14.40 18.27 -45.70
N GLU A 728 -13.09 18.49 -45.68
CA GLU A 728 -12.10 17.42 -45.92
C GLU A 728 -12.09 16.36 -44.82
N ASN A 729 -12.26 16.76 -43.56
CA ASN A 729 -12.40 15.82 -42.45
C ASN A 729 -13.70 15.02 -42.54
N LEU A 730 -14.81 15.63 -42.96
CA LEU A 730 -16.08 14.97 -43.25
C LEU A 730 -16.01 14.09 -44.50
N LEU A 731 -15.15 14.37 -45.48
CA LEU A 731 -14.87 13.47 -46.60
C LEU A 731 -14.01 12.27 -46.18
N ARG A 732 -13.04 12.45 -45.28
CA ARG A 732 -12.25 11.33 -44.70
C ARG A 732 -13.11 10.44 -43.79
N LEU A 733 -13.89 11.05 -42.89
CA LEU A 733 -14.90 10.35 -42.09
C LEU A 733 -15.96 9.71 -42.98
N GLY A 734 -16.42 10.41 -44.01
CA GLY A 734 -17.35 9.92 -45.02
C GLY A 734 -16.83 8.67 -45.73
N GLY A 735 -15.56 8.66 -46.16
CA GLY A 735 -14.91 7.48 -46.73
C GLY A 735 -14.82 6.30 -45.77
N GLN A 736 -14.44 6.53 -44.51
CA GLN A 736 -14.43 5.48 -43.48
C GLN A 736 -15.84 4.98 -43.14
N ILE A 737 -16.83 5.87 -43.12
CA ILE A 737 -18.25 5.57 -42.91
C ILE A 737 -18.83 4.84 -44.12
N GLN A 738 -18.38 5.13 -45.35
CA GLN A 738 -18.78 4.39 -46.56
C GLN A 738 -18.27 2.95 -46.49
N ILE A 739 -16.99 2.74 -46.13
CA ILE A 739 -16.40 1.40 -45.94
C ILE A 739 -17.09 0.65 -44.79
N ARG A 740 -17.36 1.31 -43.67
CA ARG A 740 -18.12 0.72 -42.55
C ARG A 740 -19.58 0.44 -42.94
N ARG A 741 -20.26 1.32 -43.70
CA ARG A 741 -21.63 1.13 -44.19
C ARG A 741 -21.73 -0.01 -45.21
N SER A 742 -20.75 -0.21 -46.08
CA SER A 742 -20.71 -1.40 -46.95
C SER A 742 -20.68 -2.69 -46.12
N ASN A 743 -19.78 -2.76 -45.13
CA ASN A 743 -19.68 -3.92 -44.24
C ASN A 743 -20.88 -4.08 -43.28
N PHE A 744 -21.58 -2.99 -42.95
CA PHE A 744 -22.76 -2.99 -42.08
C PHE A 744 -24.06 -3.28 -42.83
N ALA A 745 -24.20 -2.81 -44.07
CA ALA A 745 -25.32 -3.12 -44.96
C ALA A 745 -25.33 -4.62 -45.31
N VAL A 746 -24.16 -5.23 -45.54
CA VAL A 746 -24.02 -6.69 -45.73
C VAL A 746 -24.43 -7.49 -44.48
N ARG A 747 -24.47 -6.88 -43.28
CA ARG A 747 -25.09 -7.47 -42.08
C ARG A 747 -26.60 -7.18 -42.01
N ILE A 748 -27.03 -5.93 -42.11
CA ILE A 748 -28.42 -5.52 -41.94
C ILE A 748 -29.36 -6.13 -43.00
N PHE A 749 -28.91 -6.31 -44.24
CA PHE A 749 -29.68 -7.02 -45.27
C PHE A 749 -29.93 -8.51 -44.96
N LYS A 750 -29.41 -9.01 -43.83
CA LYS A 750 -29.62 -10.37 -43.32
C LYS A 750 -30.47 -10.42 -42.04
N GLU A 751 -30.83 -9.28 -41.45
CA GLU A 751 -31.55 -9.21 -40.16
C GLU A 751 -32.89 -8.43 -40.25
N ASP A 752 -33.00 -7.39 -41.09
CA ASP A 752 -34.20 -6.53 -41.18
C ASP A 752 -35.40 -7.14 -41.97
N LEU A 753 -35.41 -8.45 -42.21
CA LEU A 753 -36.53 -9.18 -42.82
C LEU A 753 -37.52 -9.78 -41.80
N LEU A 754 -37.40 -9.39 -40.51
CA LEU A 754 -38.18 -9.94 -39.39
C LEU A 754 -38.72 -8.87 -38.41
N GLY A 755 -38.83 -7.62 -38.87
CA GLY A 755 -39.60 -6.58 -38.18
C GLY A 755 -41.11 -6.65 -38.48
N TYR A 756 -41.92 -6.17 -37.53
CA TYR A 756 -43.36 -5.91 -37.67
C TYR A 756 -44.30 -7.09 -37.98
N LEU A 757 -44.86 -7.68 -36.91
CA LEU A 757 -46.31 -7.65 -36.67
C LEU A 757 -46.64 -7.96 -35.20
N SER A 758 -47.77 -7.43 -34.72
CA SER A 758 -48.48 -7.78 -33.47
C SER A 758 -47.83 -7.44 -32.10
N ARG A 759 -48.32 -6.34 -31.48
CA ARG A 759 -48.71 -6.30 -30.05
C ARG A 759 -50.25 -6.17 -30.03
N SER A 760 -51.01 -7.08 -29.41
CA SER A 760 -51.51 -7.02 -28.01
C SER A 760 -52.82 -7.85 -27.95
N PRO A 761 -53.59 -7.96 -26.84
CA PRO A 761 -53.24 -8.22 -25.42
C PRO A 761 -54.08 -9.43 -24.86
N THR A 762 -54.28 -9.51 -23.52
CA THR A 762 -55.32 -10.31 -22.79
C THR A 762 -54.98 -11.82 -22.49
N PRO A 763 -55.81 -12.64 -21.79
CA PRO A 763 -55.52 -12.95 -20.38
C PRO A 763 -55.73 -14.41 -19.89
N ASP A 764 -55.52 -14.61 -18.58
CA ASP A 764 -56.08 -15.62 -17.63
C ASP A 764 -55.85 -17.16 -17.75
N ARG A 765 -55.45 -17.70 -16.58
CA ARG A 765 -55.76 -19.00 -15.91
C ARG A 765 -56.29 -20.20 -16.71
N LEU A 766 -55.75 -21.40 -16.40
CA LEU A 766 -56.33 -22.29 -15.36
C LEU A 766 -55.47 -23.53 -14.99
N LEU A 767 -55.65 -23.98 -13.73
CA LEU A 767 -55.45 -25.31 -13.13
C LEU A 767 -54.04 -25.96 -12.99
N PHE A 768 -53.70 -26.21 -11.71
CA PHE A 768 -52.67 -27.16 -11.23
C PHE A 768 -53.15 -28.63 -11.31
N PRO A 769 -52.21 -29.58 -11.16
CA PRO A 769 -52.25 -30.40 -9.94
C PRO A 769 -51.03 -30.20 -9.03
N LYS A 770 -51.18 -30.55 -7.74
CA LYS A 770 -50.19 -30.32 -6.67
C LYS A 770 -49.22 -31.50 -6.52
N ARG A 771 -47.94 -31.22 -6.24
CA ARG A 771 -47.29 -31.62 -4.96
C ARG A 771 -45.87 -31.03 -4.77
N LYS A 772 -45.71 -30.34 -3.63
CA LYS A 772 -44.49 -30.05 -2.85
C LYS A 772 -43.14 -29.88 -3.59
N ILE A 773 -42.67 -28.63 -3.63
CA ILE A 773 -41.25 -28.27 -3.55
C ILE A 773 -40.99 -27.67 -2.17
N SER A 774 -39.90 -28.04 -1.51
CA SER A 774 -39.26 -27.23 -0.46
C SER A 774 -38.13 -26.42 -1.09
N SER A 775 -38.15 -25.11 -0.93
CA SER A 775 -37.36 -24.18 -1.76
C SER A 775 -35.90 -23.99 -1.30
N PRO A 776 -34.97 -23.64 -2.23
CA PRO A 776 -33.67 -23.04 -1.93
C PRO A 776 -33.87 -21.58 -1.40
N SER A 777 -32.87 -20.75 -1.09
CA SER A 777 -31.62 -20.45 -1.80
C SER A 777 -30.72 -19.48 -1.01
N LYS A 778 -29.52 -19.16 -1.54
CA LYS A 778 -28.98 -17.79 -1.57
C LYS A 778 -27.68 -17.70 -2.40
N PHE A 779 -27.59 -16.67 -3.25
CA PHE A 779 -26.42 -15.81 -3.39
C PHE A 779 -26.86 -14.44 -3.97
N GLU A 780 -26.07 -13.40 -3.78
CA GLU A 780 -26.46 -12.00 -3.92
C GLU A 780 -25.88 -11.32 -5.17
N MET A 781 -26.32 -10.10 -5.50
CA MET A 781 -25.44 -8.91 -5.54
C MET A 781 -26.20 -7.58 -5.79
N PHE A 782 -25.81 -6.57 -5.01
CA PHE A 782 -25.79 -5.11 -5.25
C PHE A 782 -26.81 -4.38 -6.17
N PHE A 783 -27.34 -3.28 -5.65
CA PHE A 783 -27.41 -1.99 -6.38
C PHE A 783 -27.24 -0.80 -5.42
N SER A 784 -26.98 0.40 -5.96
CA SER A 784 -26.56 1.61 -5.24
C SER A 784 -27.65 2.70 -5.14
N GLY A 785 -27.50 3.64 -4.21
CA GLY A 785 -28.36 4.84 -4.11
C GLY A 785 -27.88 5.88 -3.09
N ARG A 786 -27.83 7.16 -3.49
CA ARG A 786 -27.68 8.34 -2.61
C ARG A 786 -29.05 9.03 -2.46
N PHE A 787 -29.32 9.72 -1.35
CA PHE A 787 -29.87 11.09 -1.32
C PHE A 787 -29.75 11.72 0.09
N ILE A 788 -30.40 12.88 0.35
CA ILE A 788 -29.88 13.95 1.21
C ILE A 788 -30.76 14.28 2.45
N PHE A 789 -30.09 14.79 3.51
CA PHE A 789 -30.54 15.59 4.69
C PHE A 789 -31.89 16.35 4.60
N PRO A 790 -32.59 16.69 5.74
CA PRO A 790 -31.98 17.56 6.78
C PRO A 790 -32.51 17.58 8.26
N LYS A 791 -31.77 18.36 9.09
CA LYS A 791 -32.18 19.20 10.26
C LYS A 791 -32.31 18.63 11.71
N ARG A 792 -31.30 19.03 12.52
CA ARG A 792 -31.37 19.85 13.76
C ARG A 792 -31.97 19.32 15.09
N ALA A 793 -31.10 19.20 16.11
CA ALA A 793 -30.90 20.18 17.23
C ALA A 793 -30.94 19.66 18.71
N SER A 794 -30.23 20.42 19.57
CA SER A 794 -30.24 20.47 21.06
C SER A 794 -29.44 19.40 21.85
N ARG A 795 -28.81 19.69 23.01
CA ARG A 795 -28.08 20.90 23.51
C ARG A 795 -27.37 20.59 24.86
N SER A 796 -26.12 21.05 25.07
CA SER A 796 -25.48 21.34 26.38
C SER A 796 -25.24 20.20 27.40
N PRO A 797 -24.47 20.41 28.52
CA PRO A 797 -23.58 21.55 28.85
C PRO A 797 -22.14 21.22 29.35
N HIS A 798 -21.25 22.21 29.17
CA HIS A 798 -20.12 22.66 30.04
C HIS A 798 -19.01 21.72 30.58
N GLY A 799 -17.77 22.10 30.24
CA GLY A 799 -16.54 22.07 31.04
C GLY A 799 -15.66 23.27 30.63
N LEU A 800 -14.82 23.82 31.52
CA LEU A 800 -14.16 25.14 31.33
C LEU A 800 -12.65 25.14 31.66
N ASN A 801 -11.95 26.14 31.09
CA ASN A 801 -10.61 26.64 31.42
C ASN A 801 -9.42 25.73 31.02
N ASN A 802 -8.22 26.24 30.68
CA ASN A 802 -7.68 27.60 30.74
C ASN A 802 -6.84 27.97 29.49
N MET A 803 -6.50 29.27 29.32
CA MET A 803 -5.50 29.77 28.34
C MET A 803 -4.08 29.76 28.94
N GLU A 804 -3.04 29.80 28.09
CA GLU A 804 -2.10 30.94 28.05
C GLU A 804 -1.33 31.05 26.71
N TYR A 805 -0.37 31.98 26.58
CA TYR A 805 -0.08 32.74 25.33
C TYR A 805 1.34 32.62 24.74
N GLY A 806 1.47 32.96 23.44
CA GLY A 806 2.72 33.21 22.69
C GLY A 806 2.99 32.17 21.58
N GLY A 807 3.35 32.50 20.32
CA GLY A 807 3.81 33.76 19.70
C GLY A 807 5.33 33.75 19.46
N ILE A 808 5.92 34.15 18.33
CA ILE A 808 5.47 34.84 17.10
C ILE A 808 6.30 34.32 15.89
N SER A 809 5.82 34.50 14.64
CA SER A 809 6.49 34.20 13.34
C SER A 809 7.60 35.24 12.98
N PRO A 810 8.25 35.32 11.77
CA PRO A 810 8.09 34.56 10.51
C PRO A 810 9.40 34.12 9.79
N ALA A 811 9.29 33.72 8.52
CA ALA A 811 10.36 33.40 7.55
C ALA A 811 11.12 34.69 7.05
N PRO A 812 12.13 34.69 6.11
CA PRO A 812 12.16 33.94 4.83
C PRO A 812 13.53 33.63 4.13
N PHE A 813 13.43 33.05 2.91
CA PHE A 813 14.29 33.21 1.69
C PHE A 813 15.70 32.58 1.49
N CYS A 814 15.78 31.83 0.37
CA CYS A 814 16.84 31.68 -0.66
C CYS A 814 18.22 30.98 -0.48
N GLU A 815 18.62 30.41 -1.63
CA GLU A 815 19.92 29.90 -2.16
C GLU A 815 21.10 30.91 -2.06
N PRO A 816 22.41 30.53 -2.27
CA PRO A 816 22.89 29.53 -3.26
C PRO A 816 24.17 28.68 -2.95
N LEU A 817 24.52 27.85 -3.96
CA LEU A 817 25.82 27.18 -4.23
C LEU A 817 26.90 28.18 -4.77
N PRO A 818 28.16 27.84 -5.18
CA PRO A 818 28.84 26.52 -5.38
C PRO A 818 30.33 26.48 -4.86
N ILE A 819 31.20 25.61 -5.46
CA ILE A 819 32.70 25.62 -5.46
C ILE A 819 33.35 25.00 -4.19
N SER A 820 33.90 23.76 -4.16
CA SER A 820 35.11 23.17 -4.80
C SER A 820 36.46 23.78 -4.33
N LEU A 821 37.49 23.05 -3.86
CA LEU A 821 38.32 22.01 -4.52
C LEU A 821 39.28 21.32 -3.51
N GLY A 822 39.62 20.03 -3.72
CA GLY A 822 40.96 19.39 -3.55
C GLY A 822 41.72 19.42 -2.19
N SER A 823 42.79 18.63 -1.97
CA SER A 823 43.36 17.48 -2.71
C SER A 823 44.46 16.75 -1.88
N LEU A 824 44.95 15.61 -2.40
CA LEU A 824 46.18 14.85 -2.05
C LEU A 824 46.15 13.83 -0.87
N GLY A 825 46.87 12.69 -1.01
CA GLY A 825 47.10 11.73 0.08
C GLY A 825 47.20 10.21 -0.23
N THR A 826 47.47 9.80 -1.47
CA THR A 826 47.69 8.39 -1.90
C THR A 826 48.71 7.58 -1.09
N PHE A 827 48.61 6.22 -1.07
CA PHE A 827 49.68 5.28 -1.51
C PHE A 827 49.25 3.78 -1.65
N ILE A 828 49.11 3.29 -2.90
CA ILE A 828 49.49 1.97 -3.49
C ILE A 828 49.06 0.60 -2.88
N ALA A 829 48.12 -0.09 -3.58
CA ALA A 829 48.23 -1.38 -4.35
C ALA A 829 48.79 -2.71 -3.69
N PRO A 830 48.72 -3.93 -4.31
CA PRO A 830 48.43 -4.25 -5.73
C PRO A 830 47.56 -5.51 -6.11
N LEU A 831 46.99 -5.44 -7.33
CA LEU A 831 46.82 -6.44 -8.42
C LEU A 831 46.52 -7.94 -8.18
N THR A 832 45.56 -8.47 -8.96
CA THR A 832 45.61 -9.81 -9.62
C THR A 832 44.77 -9.77 -10.95
N PRO A 833 45.03 -10.62 -11.99
CA PRO A 833 44.66 -10.31 -13.39
C PRO A 833 43.66 -11.26 -14.09
N THR A 834 43.41 -11.00 -15.39
CA THR A 834 42.38 -11.58 -16.29
C THR A 834 42.79 -12.83 -17.09
N ASP A 835 41.79 -13.55 -17.64
CA ASP A 835 41.89 -14.64 -18.62
C ASP A 835 42.56 -14.28 -19.97
N LEU A 836 42.96 -15.30 -20.75
CA LEU A 836 42.53 -15.51 -22.16
C LEU A 836 43.10 -16.80 -22.83
N LEU A 837 42.23 -17.52 -23.55
CA LEU A 837 42.46 -18.36 -24.75
C LEU A 837 43.51 -19.50 -24.78
N HIS A 838 43.03 -20.73 -25.07
CA HIS A 838 43.54 -21.53 -26.21
C HIS A 838 42.50 -22.50 -26.80
N ARG A 839 42.69 -22.90 -28.08
CA ARG A 839 41.89 -23.91 -28.81
C ARG A 839 42.63 -25.25 -28.86
N HIS A 840 41.93 -26.39 -28.94
CA HIS A 840 42.10 -27.35 -30.05
C HIS A 840 40.95 -28.38 -30.15
N GLN A 841 41.01 -29.23 -31.17
CA GLN A 841 39.91 -30.01 -31.79
C GLN A 841 39.37 -31.23 -31.00
N PRO A 842 38.16 -31.73 -31.34
CA PRO A 842 37.60 -32.98 -30.79
C PRO A 842 38.15 -34.23 -31.49
N PHE A 843 37.97 -35.41 -30.85
CA PHE A 843 38.24 -36.72 -31.48
C PHE A 843 37.15 -37.76 -31.13
N HIS A 844 36.77 -38.58 -32.11
CA HIS A 844 35.83 -39.69 -31.93
C HIS A 844 36.50 -40.93 -31.33
N LYS A 845 35.89 -41.50 -30.27
CA LYS A 845 35.75 -42.92 -29.88
C LYS A 845 35.09 -42.95 -28.50
N GLY A 846 34.05 -43.72 -28.17
CA GLY A 846 33.37 -44.75 -28.96
C GLY A 846 33.66 -46.15 -28.44
N PHE A 847 32.94 -46.58 -27.39
CA PHE A 847 32.81 -47.97 -26.97
C PHE A 847 31.46 -48.20 -26.28
N CYS A 848 30.83 -49.33 -26.57
CA CYS A 848 29.65 -49.84 -25.86
C CYS A 848 29.99 -51.22 -25.28
N PHE A 849 29.68 -51.44 -24.01
CA PHE A 849 29.34 -52.72 -23.35
C PHE A 849 28.73 -52.28 -22.00
N VAL A 850 27.46 -52.50 -21.67
CA VAL A 850 26.77 -53.80 -21.47
C VAL A 850 27.43 -54.62 -20.38
N PHE A 851 27.07 -54.30 -19.14
CA PHE A 851 26.23 -55.19 -18.33
C PHE A 851 25.24 -54.35 -17.49
#